data_AF-A0A814Y951-F1
#
_entry.id   AF-A0A814Y951-F1
#
_cell.length_a   1.000
_cell.length_b   1.000
_cell.length_c   1.000
_cell.angle_alpha   90.00
_cell.angle_beta   90.00
_cell.angle_gamma   90.00
#
_symmetry.space_group_name_H-M   'P 1'
#
loop_
_entity.id
_entity.type
_entity.pdbx_description
1 polymer ?
#
loop_
_entity_poly.entity_id
_entity_poly.type
_entity_poly.pdbx_seq_one_letter_code
_entity_poly.pdbx_strand_id
1 'polypeptide(L)'
;MLRIGRVRRDLHKIKISENQEAVCIVCVDTSIRNNDYAHHVQEMLLELHPDVRLYSEVCSSINLMKTLINKYILLITTNALAHEILPLIHSLNSVTAIFIYSQNQKLDNSLMNDYEKIVNIFIDQNTLLKSIEKTISQIDKQIHTITLFDETSKLVHNPPRGTAAFLWSHLLIYVLRQMPADEQSKKEMLEKCIDYYRDNKRELKKIEEFQLTYKCEEAIKWYTRDCFLYRLLNKALRTENIQLFYSFRFFIIDLCYQLEIQNLKRKKKKITKLYRGQRMSKEEFMRVKRSIGTLISINGFLSSSRDLNVSLVFAGHDLSDTDDRYSVLFIIHIDSSIKSFDFADVHHKSEIPDEKEVLFSHGASFKMDSLEKNFDLNIWEVKLTATDEGSDYVQEYKLLLQETIKDQSPTLIFGAFFWRNIEYIDHAKIYFEKLLQRLPSNHSDLPFIYNYIAAVNYEKYQWDLALENYQRAYAIRQKQVPLNYNHIIASLHNIGNVYCEKEEFDKAFEYYSRALTIDKENSCIDSLSKAGIHEALGNLFRKKRDLNIALDWLIPAYHMYTRLLPAPHPHIARCIGNIALVYEIKRDLDLALEYFFEEFQMEEECLSPDHPNLGLHLDCEGAEVLFCVRAVNVVNPGKPNKPTDTITVQDQPEKSSSPDFYAIKDIRVRVGKDFEIHIHYKATSKAQRIMIN
;
A
#
# COMPACT_ATOMS: atom_id res chain seq x y z
N MET A 1 -33.02 0.81 53.40
CA MET A 1 -31.96 0.18 52.58
C MET A 1 -32.58 -0.22 51.25
N LEU A 2 -32.23 0.46 50.14
CA LEU A 2 -32.19 -0.08 48.78
C LEU A 2 -31.72 1.06 47.84
N ARG A 3 -30.53 0.85 47.26
CA ARG A 3 -29.82 1.76 46.35
C ARG A 3 -30.54 1.84 45.01
N ILE A 4 -30.83 3.05 44.55
CA ILE A 4 -31.21 3.32 43.16
C ILE A 4 -29.92 3.47 42.35
N GLY A 5 -29.66 2.51 41.47
CA GLY A 5 -28.52 2.50 40.55
C GLY A 5 -28.69 3.55 39.45
N ARG A 6 -27.67 4.39 39.30
CA ARG A 6 -27.46 5.26 38.13
C ARG A 6 -27.25 4.40 36.89
N VAL A 7 -28.17 4.47 35.93
CA VAL A 7 -27.93 4.00 34.56
C VAL A 7 -27.08 5.06 33.85
N ARG A 8 -25.77 4.79 33.72
CA ARG A 8 -24.91 5.45 32.72
C ARG A 8 -25.46 5.06 31.35
N ARG A 9 -26.01 6.03 30.61
CA ARG A 9 -26.07 5.94 29.16
C ARG A 9 -24.65 6.17 28.66
N ASP A 10 -23.96 5.08 28.33
CA ASP A 10 -22.74 5.12 27.54
C ASP A 10 -23.12 5.67 26.16
N LEU A 11 -23.00 6.99 26.03
CA LEU A 11 -22.68 7.62 24.75
C LEU A 11 -21.42 6.90 24.26
N HIS A 12 -21.58 6.07 23.23
CA HIS A 12 -20.46 5.67 22.39
C HIS A 12 -19.85 6.97 21.86
N LYS A 13 -18.87 7.48 22.61
CA LYS A 13 -17.85 8.36 22.11
C LYS A 13 -17.34 7.69 20.85
N ILE A 14 -17.65 8.27 19.69
CA ILE A 14 -16.76 8.17 18.54
C ILE A 14 -15.37 8.39 19.13
N LYS A 15 -14.49 7.40 19.01
CA LYS A 15 -13.08 7.63 19.30
C LYS A 15 -12.66 8.74 18.35
N ILE A 16 -12.59 9.97 18.87
CA ILE A 16 -12.19 11.20 18.17
C ILE A 16 -10.77 11.07 17.56
N SER A 17 -10.06 9.96 17.82
CA SER A 17 -8.80 9.53 17.20
C SER A 17 -8.91 8.74 15.89
N GLU A 18 -10.11 8.38 15.39
CA GLU A 18 -10.25 7.48 14.23
C GLU A 18 -10.70 8.15 12.92
N ASN A 19 -11.06 9.45 12.91
CA ASN A 19 -11.46 10.10 11.65
C ASN A 19 -10.24 10.54 10.79
N GLN A 20 -9.90 9.71 9.80
CA GLN A 20 -8.82 9.93 8.82
C GLN A 20 -9.17 10.88 7.65
N GLU A 21 -10.21 11.71 7.77
CA GLU A 21 -10.45 12.75 6.75
C GLU A 21 -9.25 13.68 6.59
N ALA A 22 -8.96 14.03 5.34
CA ALA A 22 -7.89 14.98 5.03
C ALA A 22 -8.28 16.40 5.42
N VAL A 23 -9.57 16.73 5.31
CA VAL A 23 -10.12 18.04 5.70
C VAL A 23 -10.61 17.98 7.15
N CYS A 24 -10.43 19.07 7.90
CA CYS A 24 -11.02 19.26 9.22
C CYS A 24 -11.58 20.68 9.32
N ILE A 25 -12.85 20.81 9.68
CA ILE A 25 -13.47 22.12 9.94
C ILE A 25 -13.22 22.47 11.40
N VAL A 26 -12.56 23.61 11.64
CA VAL A 26 -12.34 24.15 12.99
C VAL A 26 -13.13 25.45 13.09
N CYS A 27 -14.14 25.49 13.96
CA CYS A 27 -14.92 26.70 14.22
C CYS A 27 -14.53 27.29 15.57
N VAL A 28 -14.16 28.58 15.58
CA VAL A 28 -13.75 29.32 16.77
C VAL A 28 -14.67 30.51 16.98
N ASP A 29 -15.51 30.41 18.02
CA ASP A 29 -16.48 31.43 18.41
C ASP A 29 -16.70 31.38 19.93
N THR A 30 -16.57 32.53 20.60
CA THR A 30 -16.85 32.69 22.04
C THR A 30 -18.24 32.20 22.45
N SER A 31 -19.22 32.28 21.54
CA SER A 31 -20.62 31.89 21.76
C SER A 31 -20.80 30.38 21.92
N ILE A 32 -19.81 29.56 21.51
CA ILE A 32 -19.79 28.10 21.67
C ILE A 32 -19.78 27.68 23.16
N ARG A 33 -19.50 28.60 24.10
CA ARG A 33 -19.71 28.31 25.54
C ARG A 33 -21.17 27.98 25.88
N ASN A 34 -22.13 28.41 25.06
CA ASN A 34 -23.52 28.01 25.18
C ASN A 34 -23.76 26.67 24.48
N ASN A 35 -24.16 25.65 25.23
CA ASN A 35 -24.38 24.30 24.71
C ASN A 35 -25.43 24.22 23.60
N ASP A 36 -26.52 25.00 23.68
CA ASP A 36 -27.58 24.95 22.67
C ASP A 36 -27.11 25.55 21.34
N TYR A 37 -26.37 26.66 21.43
CA TYR A 37 -25.75 27.30 20.26
C TYR A 37 -24.65 26.40 19.65
N ALA A 38 -23.79 25.84 20.49
CA ALA A 38 -22.75 24.91 20.06
C ALA A 38 -23.35 23.69 19.37
N HIS A 39 -24.43 23.12 19.91
CA HIS A 39 -25.10 21.98 19.31
C HIS A 39 -25.70 22.34 17.95
N HIS A 40 -26.35 23.49 17.83
CA HIS A 40 -26.89 23.98 16.56
C HIS A 40 -25.80 24.19 15.49
N VAL A 41 -24.70 24.86 15.86
CA VAL A 41 -23.56 25.06 14.94
C VAL A 41 -22.91 23.74 14.57
N GLN A 42 -22.80 22.80 15.51
CA GLN A 42 -22.26 21.48 15.27
C GLN A 42 -23.12 20.69 14.27
N GLU A 43 -24.44 20.65 14.46
CA GLU A 43 -25.36 19.98 13.52
C GLU A 43 -25.24 20.57 12.11
N MET A 44 -25.24 21.90 12.00
CA MET A 44 -25.10 22.60 10.73
C MET A 44 -23.78 22.26 10.02
N LEU A 45 -22.65 22.27 10.72
CA LEU A 45 -21.35 21.98 10.11
C LEU A 45 -21.16 20.48 9.82
N LEU A 46 -21.76 19.59 10.63
CA LEU A 46 -21.76 18.15 10.38
C LEU A 46 -22.52 17.77 9.11
N GLU A 47 -23.52 18.57 8.70
CA GLU A 47 -24.16 18.41 7.38
C GLU A 47 -23.19 18.68 6.22
N LEU A 48 -22.15 19.51 6.43
CA LEU A 48 -21.12 19.78 5.42
C LEU A 48 -20.03 18.72 5.40
N HIS A 49 -19.48 18.39 6.58
CA HIS A 49 -18.31 17.54 6.72
C HIS A 49 -18.34 16.72 8.02
N PRO A 50 -17.89 15.45 8.04
CA PRO A 50 -17.95 14.61 9.24
C PRO A 50 -16.85 14.92 10.29
N ASP A 51 -15.74 15.57 9.92
CA ASP A 51 -14.70 16.03 10.87
C ASP A 51 -14.87 17.53 11.17
N VAL A 52 -15.57 17.84 12.27
CA VAL A 52 -15.87 19.19 12.75
C VAL A 52 -15.44 19.33 14.19
N ARG A 53 -14.77 20.44 14.52
CA ARG A 53 -14.29 20.74 15.88
C ARG A 53 -14.66 22.17 16.26
N LEU A 54 -15.29 22.31 17.42
CA LEU A 54 -15.78 23.59 17.94
C LEU A 54 -14.95 24.04 19.14
N TYR A 55 -14.56 25.32 19.16
CA TYR A 55 -13.78 25.92 20.24
C TYR A 55 -14.32 27.27 20.63
N SER A 56 -14.39 27.51 21.95
CA SER A 56 -14.72 28.82 22.50
C SER A 56 -13.49 29.69 22.81
N GLU A 57 -12.29 29.11 22.77
CA GLU A 57 -11.04 29.77 23.15
C GLU A 57 -9.98 29.65 22.06
N VAL A 58 -9.32 30.78 21.76
CA VAL A 58 -8.31 30.91 20.71
C VAL A 58 -7.06 30.07 20.99
N CYS A 59 -6.53 30.10 22.20
CA CYS A 59 -5.33 29.33 22.54
C CYS A 59 -5.54 27.82 22.38
N SER A 60 -6.69 27.33 22.81
CA SER A 60 -7.07 25.91 22.72
C SER A 60 -7.24 25.46 21.27
N SER A 61 -7.83 26.29 20.41
CA SER A 61 -7.97 25.98 18.98
C SER A 61 -6.62 25.95 18.28
N ILE A 62 -5.71 26.89 18.57
CA ILE A 62 -4.37 26.93 17.97
C ILE A 62 -3.54 25.70 18.36
N ASN A 63 -3.55 25.31 19.64
CA ASN A 63 -2.82 24.12 20.09
C ASN A 63 -3.29 22.86 19.36
N LEU A 64 -4.60 22.73 19.14
CA LEU A 64 -5.13 21.63 18.33
C LEU A 64 -4.72 21.73 16.85
N MET A 65 -4.79 22.91 16.24
CA MET A 65 -4.39 23.08 14.84
C MET A 65 -2.91 22.71 14.63
N LYS A 66 -2.06 22.92 15.64
CA LYS A 66 -0.66 22.47 15.64
C LYS A 66 -0.50 20.95 15.77
N THR A 67 -1.41 20.24 16.44
CA THR A 67 -1.37 18.77 16.52
C THR A 67 -1.98 18.08 15.30
N LEU A 68 -2.76 18.79 14.49
CA LEU A 68 -3.35 18.33 13.23
C LEU A 68 -2.33 18.34 12.08
N ILE A 69 -1.31 17.50 12.20
CA ILE A 69 -0.28 17.32 11.17
C ILE A 69 -0.93 16.65 9.94
N ASN A 70 -0.57 17.11 8.73
CA ASN A 70 -1.03 16.56 7.44
C ASN A 70 -2.55 16.63 7.18
N LYS A 71 -3.28 17.54 7.84
CA LYS A 71 -4.68 17.87 7.51
C LYS A 71 -4.81 19.26 6.87
N TYR A 72 -5.79 19.39 5.99
CA TYR A 72 -6.29 20.67 5.47
C TYR A 72 -7.33 21.23 6.45
N ILE A 73 -6.97 22.32 7.14
CA ILE A 73 -7.83 22.94 8.14
C ILE A 73 -8.62 24.07 7.49
N LEU A 74 -9.95 23.98 7.58
CA LEU A 74 -10.88 25.04 7.23
C LEU A 74 -11.27 25.77 8.51
N LEU A 75 -10.73 26.98 8.71
CA LEU A 75 -11.00 27.78 9.90
C LEU A 75 -12.23 28.65 9.68
N ILE A 76 -13.22 28.53 10.56
CA ILE A 76 -14.36 29.43 10.64
C ILE A 76 -14.18 30.26 11.90
N THR A 77 -14.25 31.58 11.80
CA THR A 77 -14.19 32.45 12.97
C THR A 77 -15.07 33.67 12.83
N THR A 78 -15.32 34.37 13.92
CA THR A 78 -16.07 35.63 13.92
C THR A 78 -15.13 36.81 13.67
N ASN A 79 -15.67 37.90 13.13
CA ASN A 79 -14.89 39.12 12.90
C ASN A 79 -14.19 39.65 14.17
N ALA A 80 -14.83 39.48 15.34
CA ALA A 80 -14.26 39.90 16.62
C ALA A 80 -12.98 39.12 16.99
N LEU A 81 -12.93 37.82 16.66
CA LEU A 81 -11.79 36.95 16.97
C LEU A 81 -10.75 36.91 15.86
N ALA A 82 -11.11 37.32 14.63
CA ALA A 82 -10.21 37.30 13.49
C ALA A 82 -8.89 38.06 13.76
N HIS A 83 -8.98 39.24 14.38
CA HIS A 83 -7.79 40.03 14.72
C HIS A 83 -6.86 39.36 15.75
N GLU A 84 -7.40 38.49 16.62
CA GLU A 84 -6.61 37.74 17.60
C GLU A 84 -6.01 36.47 16.99
N ILE A 85 -6.77 35.75 16.16
CA ILE A 85 -6.37 34.44 15.63
C ILE A 85 -5.41 34.59 14.46
N LEU A 86 -5.69 35.49 13.50
CA LEU A 86 -4.96 35.57 12.23
C LEU A 86 -3.43 35.75 12.40
N PRO A 87 -2.93 36.64 13.29
CA PRO A 87 -1.49 36.80 13.52
C PRO A 87 -0.83 35.56 14.15
N LEU A 88 -1.60 34.69 14.81
CA LEU A 88 -1.05 33.50 15.48
C LEU A 88 -1.02 32.27 14.56
N ILE A 89 -1.74 32.30 13.44
CA ILE A 89 -1.87 31.19 12.50
C ILE A 89 -1.20 31.46 11.15
N HIS A 90 -0.63 32.65 10.93
CA HIS A 90 -0.02 33.00 9.63
C HIS A 90 1.08 32.00 9.23
N SER A 91 1.78 31.42 10.21
CA SER A 91 2.84 30.43 10.00
C SER A 91 2.33 28.98 9.91
N LEU A 92 1.03 28.74 10.12
CA LEU A 92 0.45 27.39 10.08
C LEU A 92 0.03 27.06 8.65
N ASN A 93 0.86 26.26 7.98
CA ASN A 93 0.58 25.77 6.63
C ASN A 93 -0.60 24.79 6.55
N SER A 94 -0.98 24.15 7.67
CA SER A 94 -2.17 23.29 7.74
C SER A 94 -3.48 24.06 7.59
N VAL A 95 -3.53 25.34 7.97
CA VAL A 95 -4.68 26.22 7.71
C VAL A 95 -4.72 26.55 6.23
N THR A 96 -5.74 26.01 5.55
CA THR A 96 -5.87 26.03 4.09
C THR A 96 -6.80 27.13 3.62
N ALA A 97 -7.89 27.37 4.34
CA ALA A 97 -8.85 28.41 4.04
C ALA A 97 -9.49 28.95 5.32
N ILE A 98 -9.76 30.26 5.31
CA ILE A 98 -10.32 30.99 6.45
C ILE A 98 -11.61 31.66 6.02
N PHE A 99 -12.67 31.43 6.80
CA PHE A 99 -13.99 31.99 6.60
C PHE A 99 -14.35 32.86 7.80
N ILE A 100 -14.61 34.15 7.56
CA ILE A 100 -14.94 35.09 8.64
C ILE A 100 -16.44 35.36 8.58
N TYR A 101 -17.15 35.13 9.68
CA TYR A 101 -18.56 35.47 9.82
C TYR A 101 -18.73 36.79 10.59
N SER A 102 -19.50 37.73 10.04
CA SER A 102 -19.77 39.04 10.66
C SER A 102 -21.25 39.40 10.58
N GLN A 103 -21.85 39.71 11.72
CA GLN A 103 -23.23 40.22 11.78
C GLN A 103 -23.34 41.72 11.49
N ASN A 104 -22.22 42.47 11.50
CA ASN A 104 -22.20 43.93 11.29
C ASN A 104 -21.38 44.33 10.04
N GLN A 105 -21.99 45.17 9.21
CA GLN A 105 -21.68 45.48 7.82
C GLN A 105 -20.37 46.25 7.53
N LYS A 106 -19.48 46.46 8.51
CA LYS A 106 -18.20 47.13 8.24
C LYS A 106 -17.20 46.11 7.72
N LEU A 107 -17.16 45.93 6.39
CA LEU A 107 -16.09 45.23 5.69
C LEU A 107 -14.77 45.93 6.04
N ASP A 108 -13.99 45.33 6.95
CA ASP A 108 -12.59 45.71 7.08
C ASP A 108 -11.82 45.01 5.97
N ASN A 109 -11.91 45.56 4.75
CA ASN A 109 -11.21 45.05 3.57
C ASN A 109 -9.67 45.04 3.75
N SER A 110 -9.15 45.68 4.79
CA SER A 110 -7.72 45.65 5.15
C SER A 110 -7.25 44.23 5.44
N LEU A 111 -8.01 43.44 6.20
CA LEU A 111 -7.65 42.07 6.58
C LEU A 111 -7.48 41.13 5.37
N MET A 112 -8.28 41.32 4.32
CA MET A 112 -8.21 40.49 3.11
C MET A 112 -6.94 40.75 2.29
N ASN A 113 -6.36 41.95 2.39
CA ASN A 113 -5.08 42.25 1.75
C ASN A 113 -3.89 41.68 2.54
N ASP A 114 -4.03 41.58 3.86
CA ASP A 114 -2.95 41.14 4.76
C ASP A 114 -2.87 39.61 4.88
N TYR A 115 -3.97 38.88 4.58
CA TYR A 115 -4.06 37.44 4.70
C TYR A 115 -4.72 36.78 3.48
N GLU A 116 -3.91 36.24 2.57
CA GLU A 116 -4.37 35.62 1.33
C GLU A 116 -5.22 34.35 1.51
N LYS A 117 -5.13 33.70 2.67
CA LYS A 117 -5.91 32.48 2.99
C LYS A 117 -7.37 32.79 3.35
N ILE A 118 -7.74 34.07 3.49
CA ILE A 118 -9.14 34.46 3.72
C ILE A 118 -9.91 34.27 2.42
N VAL A 119 -10.87 33.35 2.45
CA VAL A 119 -11.74 33.08 1.29
C VAL A 119 -12.71 34.24 1.08
N ASN A 120 -13.40 34.65 2.15
CA ASN A 120 -14.27 35.83 2.16
C ASN A 120 -14.73 36.18 3.59
N ILE A 121 -15.36 37.35 3.72
CA ILE A 121 -16.13 37.77 4.89
C ILE A 121 -17.62 37.62 4.57
N PHE A 122 -18.33 36.81 5.36
CA PHE A 122 -19.71 36.43 5.13
C PHE A 122 -20.64 37.09 6.13
N ILE A 123 -21.74 37.65 5.60
CA ILE A 123 -22.83 38.23 6.39
C ILE A 123 -23.99 37.24 6.49
N ASP A 124 -24.23 36.50 5.40
CA ASP A 124 -25.29 35.51 5.30
C ASP A 124 -24.74 34.09 5.51
N GLN A 125 -25.42 33.34 6.38
CA GLN A 125 -25.06 31.97 6.73
C GLN A 125 -25.11 31.03 5.52
N ASN A 126 -26.07 31.19 4.60
CA ASN A 126 -26.16 30.29 3.43
C ASN A 126 -24.99 30.51 2.47
N THR A 127 -24.57 31.76 2.27
CA THR A 127 -23.39 32.07 1.43
C THR A 127 -22.10 31.51 2.03
N LEU A 128 -21.95 31.57 3.35
CA LEU A 128 -20.83 30.96 4.08
C LEU A 128 -20.79 29.45 3.85
N LEU A 129 -21.90 28.75 4.11
CA LEU A 129 -21.98 27.29 3.97
C LEU A 129 -21.69 26.85 2.53
N LYS A 130 -22.25 27.52 1.51
CA LYS A 130 -21.98 27.22 0.10
C LYS A 130 -20.49 27.41 -0.26
N SER A 131 -19.83 28.41 0.31
CA SER A 131 -18.41 28.65 0.06
C SER A 131 -17.54 27.58 0.71
N ILE A 132 -17.89 27.15 1.92
CA ILE A 132 -17.22 26.03 2.60
C ILE A 132 -17.38 24.75 1.78
N GLU A 133 -18.60 24.41 1.34
CA GLU A 133 -18.87 23.23 0.49
C GLU A 133 -18.03 23.21 -0.78
N LYS A 134 -17.97 24.35 -1.48
CA LYS A 134 -17.17 24.50 -2.69
C LYS A 134 -15.68 24.24 -2.40
N THR A 135 -15.19 24.74 -1.27
CA THR A 135 -13.78 24.58 -0.87
C THR A 135 -13.45 23.14 -0.50
N ILE A 136 -14.33 22.45 0.24
CA ILE A 136 -14.17 21.02 0.56
C ILE A 136 -14.11 20.18 -0.72
N SER A 137 -15.07 20.38 -1.62
CA SER A 137 -15.14 19.65 -2.89
C SER A 137 -13.87 19.85 -3.75
N GLN A 138 -13.30 21.05 -3.72
CA GLN A 138 -12.04 21.36 -4.40
C GLN A 138 -10.84 20.63 -3.78
N ILE A 139 -10.73 20.61 -2.45
CA ILE A 139 -9.62 19.91 -1.76
C ILE A 139 -9.72 18.40 -1.97
N ASP A 140 -10.92 17.81 -1.85
CA ASP A 140 -11.12 16.37 -2.05
C ASP A 140 -10.68 15.92 -3.45
N LYS A 141 -10.89 16.75 -4.49
CA LYS A 141 -10.45 16.48 -5.87
C LYS A 141 -8.93 16.43 -6.07
N GLN A 142 -8.16 17.03 -5.18
CA GLN A 142 -6.70 17.10 -5.27
C GLN A 142 -5.98 15.93 -4.62
N ILE A 143 -6.63 15.23 -3.69
CA ILE A 143 -5.99 14.26 -2.82
C ILE A 143 -5.81 12.93 -3.55
N HIS A 144 -4.72 12.80 -4.32
CA HIS A 144 -4.31 11.53 -4.92
C HIS A 144 -2.84 11.28 -4.59
N THR A 145 -2.55 10.10 -4.08
CA THR A 145 -1.19 9.64 -3.83
C THR A 145 -0.57 9.20 -5.16
N ILE A 146 0.59 9.78 -5.50
CA ILE A 146 1.38 9.37 -6.65
C ILE A 146 2.26 8.21 -6.22
N THR A 147 2.10 7.07 -6.89
CA THR A 147 2.87 5.85 -6.65
C THR A 147 3.90 5.69 -7.77
N LEU A 148 5.18 5.58 -7.41
CA LEU A 148 6.26 5.50 -8.39
C LEU A 148 6.55 4.04 -8.73
N PHE A 149 6.73 3.76 -10.03
CA PHE A 149 7.22 2.47 -10.51
C PHE A 149 8.75 2.50 -10.60
N ASP A 150 9.39 1.39 -10.24
CA ASP A 150 10.82 1.17 -10.46
C ASP A 150 11.00 0.13 -11.57
N GLU A 151 11.53 0.58 -12.71
CA GLU A 151 11.74 -0.27 -13.89
C GLU A 151 12.93 -1.22 -13.75
N THR A 152 13.78 -1.04 -12.74
CA THR A 152 15.05 -1.79 -12.64
C THR A 152 14.87 -3.24 -12.19
N SER A 153 13.66 -3.64 -11.78
CA SER A 153 13.37 -5.00 -11.32
C SER A 153 12.84 -5.90 -12.45
N LYS A 154 13.69 -6.80 -12.94
CA LYS A 154 13.21 -7.99 -13.68
C LYS A 154 12.35 -8.84 -12.73
N LEU A 155 11.20 -9.30 -13.21
CA LEU A 155 10.24 -10.06 -12.42
C LEU A 155 10.78 -11.46 -12.08
N VAL A 156 10.79 -11.79 -10.78
CA VAL A 156 10.54 -13.15 -10.28
C VAL A 156 9.74 -13.05 -8.98
N HIS A 157 8.64 -13.80 -8.90
CA HIS A 157 7.75 -14.18 -7.77
C HIS A 157 7.41 -13.24 -6.61
N ASN A 158 8.13 -12.15 -6.34
CA ASN A 158 7.88 -11.10 -5.35
C ASN A 158 8.47 -9.77 -5.86
N PRO A 159 7.66 -8.87 -6.46
CA PRO A 159 8.18 -7.61 -6.98
C PRO A 159 8.67 -6.70 -5.83
N PRO A 160 9.76 -5.95 -5.99
CA PRO A 160 10.25 -5.02 -4.96
C PRO A 160 9.26 -3.88 -4.73
N ARG A 161 9.36 -3.24 -3.56
CA ARG A 161 8.37 -2.31 -2.96
C ARG A 161 7.72 -1.31 -3.94
N GLY A 162 8.48 -0.69 -4.85
CA GLY A 162 7.96 0.29 -5.83
C GLY A 162 7.23 -0.35 -7.02
N THR A 163 7.85 -1.36 -7.63
CA THR A 163 7.29 -2.19 -8.72
C THR A 163 6.00 -2.90 -8.29
N ALA A 164 5.96 -3.29 -7.02
CA ALA A 164 4.85 -3.97 -6.38
C ALA A 164 3.62 -3.05 -6.35
N ALA A 165 3.74 -1.80 -5.86
CA ALA A 165 2.60 -0.87 -5.71
C ALA A 165 1.86 -0.54 -7.01
N PHE A 166 2.59 -0.42 -8.13
CA PHE A 166 2.00 -0.29 -9.46
C PHE A 166 1.13 -1.51 -9.84
N LEU A 167 1.74 -2.70 -9.80
CA LEU A 167 1.07 -3.97 -10.09
C LEU A 167 -0.08 -4.23 -9.12
N TRP A 168 0.08 -3.82 -7.86
CA TRP A 168 -0.92 -3.96 -6.80
C TRP A 168 -2.23 -3.31 -7.23
N SER A 169 -2.17 -2.08 -7.73
CA SER A 169 -3.38 -1.33 -8.10
C SER A 169 -4.19 -2.02 -9.22
N HIS A 170 -3.52 -2.52 -10.26
CA HIS A 170 -4.16 -3.20 -11.38
C HIS A 170 -4.69 -4.58 -11.02
N LEU A 171 -3.89 -5.37 -10.29
CA LEU A 171 -4.28 -6.71 -9.90
C LEU A 171 -5.40 -6.68 -8.84
N LEU A 172 -5.44 -5.66 -7.99
CA LEU A 172 -6.54 -5.42 -7.06
C LEU A 172 -7.88 -5.26 -7.80
N ILE A 173 -7.93 -4.37 -8.81
CA ILE A 173 -9.13 -4.20 -9.64
C ILE A 173 -9.48 -5.49 -10.38
N TYR A 174 -8.47 -6.20 -10.88
CA TYR A 174 -8.69 -7.48 -11.54
C TYR A 174 -9.38 -8.49 -10.60
N VAL A 175 -8.90 -8.64 -9.37
CA VAL A 175 -9.49 -9.54 -8.37
C VAL A 175 -10.89 -9.08 -7.96
N LEU A 176 -11.09 -7.77 -7.74
CA LEU A 176 -12.40 -7.21 -7.43
C LEU A 176 -13.42 -7.53 -8.52
N ARG A 177 -13.04 -7.44 -9.80
CA ARG A 177 -13.92 -7.76 -10.93
C ARG A 177 -14.35 -9.23 -11.00
N GLN A 178 -13.63 -10.13 -10.35
CA GLN A 178 -14.05 -11.53 -10.25
C GLN A 178 -15.06 -11.76 -9.11
N MET A 179 -15.26 -10.77 -8.22
CA MET A 179 -16.21 -10.86 -7.11
C MET A 179 -17.64 -10.55 -7.54
N PRO A 180 -18.65 -11.08 -6.82
CA PRO A 180 -20.03 -10.71 -7.05
C PRO A 180 -20.27 -9.22 -6.73
N ALA A 181 -20.82 -8.51 -7.73
CA ALA A 181 -21.32 -7.14 -7.65
C ALA A 181 -22.87 -7.17 -7.69
N ASP A 182 -23.47 -7.83 -6.69
CA ASP A 182 -24.91 -8.02 -6.57
C ASP A 182 -25.56 -7.06 -5.55
N GLU A 183 -26.88 -7.16 -5.38
CA GLU A 183 -27.64 -6.36 -4.40
C GLU A 183 -27.13 -6.55 -2.96
N GLN A 184 -26.56 -7.71 -2.63
CA GLN A 184 -25.97 -7.94 -1.32
C GLN A 184 -24.71 -7.09 -1.13
N SER A 185 -23.82 -7.04 -2.13
CA SER A 185 -22.65 -6.17 -2.11
C SER A 185 -23.01 -4.68 -2.08
N LYS A 186 -24.07 -4.27 -2.79
CA LYS A 186 -24.63 -2.91 -2.69
C LYS A 186 -25.13 -2.61 -1.28
N LYS A 187 -25.86 -3.53 -0.65
CA LYS A 187 -26.35 -3.37 0.73
C LYS A 187 -25.20 -3.23 1.73
N GLU A 188 -24.17 -4.07 1.62
CA GLU A 188 -22.96 -3.98 2.46
C GLU A 188 -22.25 -2.64 2.33
N MET A 189 -22.15 -2.12 1.10
CA MET A 189 -21.60 -0.78 0.85
C MET A 189 -22.44 0.30 1.54
N LEU A 190 -23.75 0.26 1.38
CA LEU A 190 -24.66 1.27 1.93
C LEU A 190 -24.69 1.23 3.46
N GLU A 191 -24.68 0.05 4.09
CA GLU A 191 -24.57 -0.08 5.55
C GLU A 191 -23.32 0.61 6.08
N LYS A 192 -22.18 0.49 5.39
CA LYS A 192 -20.94 1.20 5.74
C LYS A 192 -21.07 2.71 5.58
N CYS A 193 -21.74 3.16 4.52
CA CYS A 193 -21.97 4.58 4.30
C CYS A 193 -22.91 5.17 5.35
N ILE A 194 -23.98 4.45 5.72
CA ILE A 194 -24.94 4.87 6.74
C ILE A 194 -24.26 4.95 8.12
N ASP A 195 -23.48 3.94 8.49
CA ASP A 195 -22.74 3.96 9.77
C ASP A 195 -21.75 5.13 9.83
N TYR A 196 -21.06 5.40 8.71
CA TYR A 196 -20.10 6.49 8.60
C TYR A 196 -20.76 7.88 8.66
N TYR A 197 -21.88 8.07 7.97
CA TYR A 197 -22.63 9.33 7.90
C TYR A 197 -23.83 9.36 8.85
N ARG A 198 -23.83 8.57 9.92
CA ARG A 198 -24.95 8.42 10.87
C ARG A 198 -25.50 9.75 11.41
N ASP A 199 -24.63 10.75 11.54
CA ASP A 199 -24.94 12.08 12.08
C ASP A 199 -25.06 13.16 10.98
N ASN A 200 -24.92 12.81 9.69
CA ASN A 200 -25.05 13.72 8.55
C ASN A 200 -26.33 13.43 7.74
N LYS A 201 -27.40 14.18 8.05
CA LYS A 201 -28.72 14.02 7.41
C LYS A 201 -28.69 14.21 5.89
N ARG A 202 -27.85 15.11 5.39
CA ARG A 202 -27.75 15.42 3.96
C ARG A 202 -27.18 14.24 3.17
N GLU A 203 -26.10 13.65 3.67
CA GLU A 203 -25.50 12.47 3.04
C GLU A 203 -26.41 11.24 3.19
N LEU A 204 -27.08 11.05 4.34
CA LEU A 204 -28.07 9.98 4.50
C LEU A 204 -29.19 10.06 3.44
N LYS A 205 -29.71 11.26 3.14
CA LYS A 205 -30.69 11.44 2.07
C LYS A 205 -30.14 11.08 0.68
N LYS A 206 -28.88 11.41 0.39
CA LYS A 206 -28.22 11.02 -0.87
C LYS A 206 -27.98 9.51 -0.94
N ILE A 207 -27.71 8.85 0.19
CA ILE A 207 -27.57 7.39 0.29
C ILE A 207 -28.92 6.71 0.00
N GLU A 208 -30.02 7.21 0.57
CA GLU A 208 -31.38 6.74 0.27
C GLU A 208 -31.74 6.92 -1.22
N GLU A 209 -31.42 8.09 -1.78
CA GLU A 209 -31.61 8.38 -3.20
C GLU A 209 -30.82 7.39 -4.08
N PHE A 210 -29.55 7.15 -3.75
CA PHE A 210 -28.72 6.16 -4.44
C PHE A 210 -29.32 4.76 -4.35
N GLN A 211 -29.76 4.35 -3.16
CA GLN A 211 -30.34 3.02 -2.96
C GLN A 211 -31.53 2.76 -3.89
N LEU A 212 -32.40 3.77 -4.07
CA LEU A 212 -33.63 3.67 -4.85
C LEU A 212 -33.44 3.89 -6.36
N THR A 213 -32.52 4.76 -6.75
CA THR A 213 -32.45 5.28 -8.14
C THR A 213 -31.23 4.85 -8.93
N TYR A 214 -30.18 4.35 -8.27
CA TYR A 214 -28.91 4.03 -8.91
C TYR A 214 -29.04 3.00 -10.04
N LYS A 215 -28.33 3.27 -11.14
CA LYS A 215 -28.15 2.37 -12.27
C LYS A 215 -26.68 2.30 -12.65
N CYS A 216 -26.21 1.13 -13.07
CA CYS A 216 -24.82 0.91 -13.44
C CYS A 216 -24.36 1.84 -14.59
N GLU A 217 -25.27 2.25 -15.49
CA GLU A 217 -24.93 3.20 -16.56
C GLU A 217 -24.76 4.65 -16.09
N GLU A 218 -24.91 4.95 -14.81
CA GLU A 218 -24.75 6.27 -14.20
C GLU A 218 -23.58 6.35 -13.21
N ALA A 219 -22.69 5.35 -13.15
CA ALA A 219 -21.59 5.29 -12.18
C ALA A 219 -20.69 6.55 -12.16
N ILE A 220 -20.23 7.04 -13.31
CA ILE A 220 -19.43 8.26 -13.50
C ILE A 220 -20.22 9.49 -13.02
N LYS A 221 -21.53 9.56 -13.28
CA LYS A 221 -22.39 10.66 -12.83
C LYS A 221 -22.44 10.71 -11.30
N TRP A 222 -22.62 9.55 -10.68
CA TRP A 222 -22.61 9.41 -9.23
C TRP A 222 -21.21 9.65 -8.61
N TYR A 223 -20.14 9.25 -9.29
CA TYR A 223 -18.77 9.50 -8.83
C TYR A 223 -18.40 10.97 -8.89
N THR A 224 -18.86 11.71 -9.90
CA THR A 224 -18.57 13.14 -10.07
C THR A 224 -19.48 14.06 -9.25
N ARG A 225 -20.61 13.52 -8.77
CA ARG A 225 -21.53 14.23 -7.86
C ARG A 225 -20.87 14.43 -6.50
N ASP A 226 -21.09 15.60 -5.91
CA ASP A 226 -20.71 15.87 -4.52
C ASP A 226 -21.57 15.01 -3.57
N CYS A 227 -21.08 13.82 -3.24
CA CYS A 227 -21.76 12.84 -2.38
C CYS A 227 -20.77 11.88 -1.73
N PHE A 228 -21.27 11.04 -0.83
CA PHE A 228 -20.53 10.04 -0.09
C PHE A 228 -19.62 9.14 -0.93
N LEU A 229 -19.99 8.83 -2.18
CA LEU A 229 -19.25 7.88 -3.03
C LEU A 229 -17.83 8.37 -3.34
N TYR A 230 -17.73 9.60 -3.85
CA TYR A 230 -16.44 10.21 -4.17
C TYR A 230 -15.54 10.26 -2.93
N ARG A 231 -16.08 10.77 -1.83
CA ARG A 231 -15.32 11.02 -0.60
C ARG A 231 -14.82 9.72 0.03
N LEU A 232 -15.72 8.75 0.24
CA LEU A 232 -15.35 7.49 0.90
C LEU A 232 -14.47 6.61 0.02
N LEU A 233 -14.71 6.56 -1.30
CA LEU A 233 -13.86 5.78 -2.20
C LEU A 233 -12.44 6.35 -2.26
N ASN A 234 -12.28 7.66 -2.45
CA ASN A 234 -10.96 8.29 -2.48
C ASN A 234 -10.27 8.28 -1.10
N LYS A 235 -11.04 8.31 0.00
CA LYS A 235 -10.51 8.04 1.33
C LYS A 235 -9.97 6.62 1.44
N ALA A 236 -10.72 5.61 0.97
CA ALA A 236 -10.28 4.22 0.98
C ALA A 236 -8.96 4.03 0.23
N LEU A 237 -8.84 4.69 -0.93
CA LEU A 237 -7.64 4.73 -1.76
C LEU A 237 -6.45 5.37 -1.03
N ARG A 238 -6.63 6.58 -0.50
CA ARG A 238 -5.58 7.31 0.21
C ARG A 238 -5.09 6.59 1.47
N THR A 239 -6.00 6.00 2.24
CA THR A 239 -5.67 5.36 3.51
C THR A 239 -5.43 3.86 3.38
N GLU A 240 -5.44 3.35 2.14
CA GLU A 240 -5.27 1.93 1.81
C GLU A 240 -6.21 1.04 2.64
N ASN A 241 -7.42 1.54 2.91
CA ASN A 241 -8.40 0.85 3.73
C ASN A 241 -9.08 -0.25 2.91
N ILE A 242 -8.48 -1.43 2.96
CA ILE A 242 -8.86 -2.62 2.21
C ILE A 242 -10.30 -3.06 2.48
N GLN A 243 -10.81 -2.83 3.69
CA GLN A 243 -12.18 -3.17 4.03
C GLN A 243 -13.17 -2.22 3.37
N LEU A 244 -12.88 -0.93 3.37
CA LEU A 244 -13.69 0.06 2.68
C LEU A 244 -13.65 -0.20 1.17
N PHE A 245 -12.49 -0.56 0.63
CA PHE A 245 -12.30 -1.00 -0.74
C PHE A 245 -13.18 -2.21 -1.11
N TYR A 246 -13.14 -3.27 -0.29
CA TYR A 246 -13.96 -4.46 -0.47
C TYR A 246 -15.46 -4.14 -0.39
N SER A 247 -15.86 -3.26 0.54
CA SER A 247 -17.25 -2.80 0.65
C SER A 247 -17.70 -2.01 -0.57
N PHE A 248 -16.81 -1.24 -1.21
CA PHE A 248 -17.12 -0.45 -2.41
C PHE A 248 -17.01 -1.23 -3.72
N ARG A 249 -16.70 -2.54 -3.69
CA ARG A 249 -16.51 -3.38 -4.89
C ARG A 249 -17.66 -3.26 -5.90
N PHE A 250 -18.90 -3.21 -5.42
CA PHE A 250 -20.09 -3.02 -6.24
C PHE A 250 -19.96 -1.81 -7.18
N PHE A 251 -19.69 -0.64 -6.59
CA PHE A 251 -19.61 0.62 -7.33
C PHE A 251 -18.30 0.75 -8.12
N ILE A 252 -17.18 0.25 -7.59
CA ILE A 252 -15.88 0.27 -8.27
C ILE A 252 -15.95 -0.48 -9.60
N ILE A 253 -16.58 -1.66 -9.60
CA ILE A 253 -16.73 -2.50 -10.80
C ILE A 253 -17.55 -1.77 -11.87
N ASP A 254 -18.70 -1.21 -11.50
CA ASP A 254 -19.55 -0.43 -12.39
C ASP A 254 -18.83 0.80 -12.95
N LEU A 255 -18.11 1.54 -12.10
CA LEU A 255 -17.34 2.72 -12.50
C LEU A 255 -16.26 2.36 -13.52
N CYS A 256 -15.49 1.30 -13.27
CA CYS A 256 -14.46 0.84 -14.20
C CYS A 256 -15.08 0.38 -15.53
N TYR A 257 -16.19 -0.36 -15.49
CA TYR A 257 -16.89 -0.83 -16.70
C TYR A 257 -17.42 0.35 -17.54
N GLN A 258 -17.97 1.38 -16.89
CA GLN A 258 -18.47 2.54 -17.59
C GLN A 258 -17.34 3.35 -18.25
N LEU A 259 -16.18 3.47 -17.60
CA LEU A 259 -14.98 4.11 -18.17
C LEU A 259 -14.48 3.36 -19.43
N GLU A 260 -14.45 2.02 -19.39
CA GLU A 260 -14.10 1.18 -20.55
C GLU A 260 -15.06 1.36 -21.72
N ILE A 261 -16.37 1.37 -21.46
CA ILE A 261 -17.38 1.62 -22.51
C ILE A 261 -17.17 2.99 -23.16
N GLN A 262 -16.84 4.02 -22.38
CA GLN A 262 -16.57 5.35 -22.92
C GLN A 262 -15.28 5.37 -23.76
N ASN A 263 -14.25 4.65 -23.32
CA ASN A 263 -13.03 4.47 -24.09
C ASN A 263 -13.33 3.80 -25.46
N LEU A 264 -14.09 2.70 -25.48
CA LEU A 264 -14.47 2.01 -26.71
C LEU A 264 -15.33 2.87 -27.66
N LYS A 265 -16.12 3.80 -27.12
CA LYS A 265 -16.97 4.73 -27.89
C LYS A 265 -16.21 5.94 -28.45
N ARG A 266 -14.88 6.01 -28.34
CA ARG A 266 -14.03 7.07 -28.90
C ARG A 266 -14.19 7.19 -30.42
N LYS A 267 -15.18 7.96 -30.83
CA LYS A 267 -15.37 8.45 -32.19
C LYS A 267 -15.48 9.98 -32.08
N LYS A 268 -14.43 10.70 -32.49
CA LYS A 268 -14.42 12.10 -33.01
C LYS A 268 -13.72 13.26 -32.27
N LYS A 269 -13.16 13.12 -31.06
CA LYS A 269 -12.32 14.22 -30.47
C LYS A 269 -10.99 13.70 -29.92
N LYS A 270 -9.88 14.22 -30.47
CA LYS A 270 -8.51 13.89 -30.07
C LYS A 270 -8.14 14.76 -28.86
N ILE A 271 -8.47 14.29 -27.65
CA ILE A 271 -7.89 14.89 -26.44
C ILE A 271 -6.41 14.52 -26.45
N THR A 272 -5.54 15.54 -26.42
CA THR A 272 -4.08 15.36 -26.54
C THR A 272 -3.31 15.89 -25.34
N LYS A 273 -3.89 16.81 -24.58
CA LYS A 273 -3.26 17.46 -23.42
C LYS A 273 -4.28 17.69 -22.31
N LEU A 274 -3.86 17.41 -21.08
CA LEU A 274 -4.58 17.70 -19.85
C LEU A 274 -3.64 18.33 -18.83
N TYR A 275 -4.23 18.96 -17.82
CA TYR A 275 -3.54 19.70 -16.78
C TYR A 275 -4.05 19.27 -15.41
N ARG A 276 -3.14 19.24 -14.43
CA ARG A 276 -3.49 19.05 -13.02
C ARG A 276 -2.51 19.84 -12.16
N GLY A 277 -3.03 20.78 -11.36
CA GLY A 277 -2.22 21.50 -10.38
C GLY A 277 -2.28 20.84 -9.01
N GLN A 278 -1.15 20.85 -8.30
CA GLN A 278 -1.04 20.31 -6.95
C GLN A 278 0.02 21.05 -6.14
N ARG A 279 -0.30 21.32 -4.86
CA ARG A 279 0.68 21.68 -3.82
C ARG A 279 1.29 20.39 -3.27
N MET A 280 2.62 20.31 -3.26
CA MET A 280 3.34 19.08 -2.91
C MET A 280 4.39 19.36 -1.83
N SER A 281 4.57 18.46 -0.86
CA SER A 281 5.65 18.58 0.13
C SER A 281 7.03 18.41 -0.51
N LYS A 282 8.08 18.91 0.15
CA LYS A 282 9.46 18.72 -0.29
C LYS A 282 9.85 17.26 -0.49
N GLU A 283 9.40 16.36 0.38
CA GLU A 283 9.68 14.93 0.25
C GLU A 283 9.02 14.33 -0.98
N GLU A 284 7.74 14.59 -1.19
CA GLU A 284 6.99 14.13 -2.38
C GLU A 284 7.60 14.72 -3.66
N PHE A 285 7.96 16.01 -3.65
CA PHE A 285 8.59 16.66 -4.80
C PHE A 285 9.94 16.03 -5.15
N MET A 286 10.75 15.70 -4.14
CA MET A 286 12.02 15.00 -4.37
C MET A 286 11.81 13.59 -4.90
N ARG A 287 10.73 12.89 -4.52
CA ARG A 287 10.37 11.59 -5.10
C ARG A 287 9.98 11.73 -6.58
N VAL A 288 9.15 12.72 -6.91
CA VAL A 288 8.82 13.06 -8.30
C VAL A 288 10.10 13.38 -9.08
N LYS A 289 10.99 14.21 -8.55
CA LYS A 289 12.24 14.56 -9.23
C LYS A 289 13.15 13.35 -9.52
N ARG A 290 13.15 12.32 -8.66
CA ARG A 290 13.95 11.10 -8.84
C ARG A 290 13.36 10.11 -9.85
N SER A 291 12.10 10.28 -10.24
CA SER A 291 11.37 9.36 -11.14
C SER A 291 11.34 9.82 -12.60
N ILE A 292 12.19 10.77 -12.98
CA ILE A 292 12.31 11.16 -14.39
C ILE A 292 12.78 9.96 -15.21
N GLY A 293 12.05 9.64 -16.27
CA GLY A 293 12.31 8.48 -17.13
C GLY A 293 11.61 7.20 -16.70
N THR A 294 10.97 7.14 -15.53
CA THR A 294 10.27 5.94 -15.04
C THR A 294 8.76 6.02 -15.28
N LEU A 295 8.09 4.87 -15.23
CA LEU A 295 6.63 4.81 -15.10
C LEU A 295 6.15 5.31 -13.72
N ILE A 296 4.94 5.84 -13.71
CA ILE A 296 4.24 6.34 -12.54
C ILE A 296 2.79 5.89 -12.65
N SER A 297 2.20 5.47 -11.54
CA SER A 297 0.76 5.19 -11.46
C SER A 297 0.16 5.95 -10.30
N ILE A 298 -1.11 6.27 -10.45
CA ILE A 298 -1.84 6.99 -9.41
C ILE A 298 -2.76 5.99 -8.73
N ASN A 299 -2.67 5.94 -7.40
CA ASN A 299 -3.50 5.07 -6.57
C ASN A 299 -4.90 5.69 -6.43
N GLY A 300 -5.69 5.67 -7.50
CA GLY A 300 -7.04 6.21 -7.55
C GLY A 300 -7.57 6.50 -8.94
N PHE A 301 -8.81 6.97 -8.99
CA PHE A 301 -9.45 7.45 -10.22
C PHE A 301 -9.06 8.92 -10.45
N LEU A 302 -8.01 9.14 -11.22
CA LEU A 302 -7.47 10.48 -11.42
C LEU A 302 -8.44 11.35 -12.25
N SER A 303 -8.80 12.51 -11.73
CA SER A 303 -9.41 13.58 -12.55
C SER A 303 -8.34 14.56 -13.01
N SER A 304 -8.38 14.99 -14.27
CA SER A 304 -7.52 16.06 -14.78
C SER A 304 -8.26 16.95 -15.77
N SER A 305 -7.92 18.24 -15.75
CA SER A 305 -8.67 19.26 -16.46
C SER A 305 -8.16 19.46 -17.89
N ARG A 306 -9.06 19.77 -18.81
CA ARG A 306 -8.69 20.36 -20.11
C ARG A 306 -8.42 21.86 -20.03
N ASP A 307 -8.76 22.48 -18.90
CA ASP A 307 -8.61 23.91 -18.67
C ASP A 307 -7.35 24.19 -17.82
N LEU A 308 -6.38 24.88 -18.41
CA LEU A 308 -5.13 25.22 -17.74
C LEU A 308 -5.38 26.14 -16.54
N ASN A 309 -6.31 27.10 -16.66
CA ASN A 309 -6.54 28.09 -15.60
C ASN A 309 -7.11 27.43 -14.34
N VAL A 310 -7.99 26.44 -14.52
CA VAL A 310 -8.51 25.64 -13.41
C VAL A 310 -7.36 24.93 -12.68
N SER A 311 -6.42 24.37 -13.43
CA SER A 311 -5.26 23.67 -12.86
C SER A 311 -4.26 24.62 -12.20
N LEU A 312 -4.03 25.81 -12.74
CA LEU A 312 -3.14 26.81 -12.12
C LEU A 312 -3.65 27.29 -10.76
N VAL A 313 -4.97 27.49 -10.63
CA VAL A 313 -5.60 27.81 -9.33
C VAL A 313 -5.30 26.72 -8.30
N PHE A 314 -5.24 25.46 -8.73
CA PHE A 314 -4.95 24.32 -7.85
C PHE A 314 -3.45 24.13 -7.52
N ALA A 315 -2.55 24.50 -8.43
CA ALA A 315 -1.11 24.51 -8.14
C ALA A 315 -0.79 25.58 -7.08
N GLY A 316 -1.52 26.71 -7.09
CA GLY A 316 -1.29 27.85 -6.22
C GLY A 316 0.03 28.59 -6.53
N HIS A 317 0.31 29.68 -5.82
CA HIS A 317 1.52 30.50 -6.03
C HIS A 317 2.58 30.27 -4.94
N ASP A 318 3.83 29.97 -5.33
CA ASP A 318 4.96 29.93 -4.41
C ASP A 318 5.24 31.37 -3.91
N LEU A 319 4.97 31.64 -2.63
CA LEU A 319 5.02 32.98 -2.05
C LEU A 319 6.16 33.19 -1.04
N SER A 320 6.96 32.17 -0.72
CA SER A 320 8.16 32.34 0.11
C SER A 320 9.15 31.17 -0.03
N ASP A 321 10.45 31.46 0.02
CA ASP A 321 11.54 30.46 0.13
C ASP A 321 11.50 29.68 1.48
N THR A 322 10.57 30.04 2.38
CA THR A 322 10.35 29.39 3.69
C THR A 322 9.24 28.34 3.68
N ASP A 323 8.53 28.15 2.56
CA ASP A 323 7.47 27.15 2.46
C ASP A 323 8.08 25.78 2.10
N ASP A 324 7.86 24.75 2.93
CA ASP A 324 8.30 23.36 2.67
C ASP A 324 7.46 22.66 1.59
N ARG A 325 6.71 23.43 0.79
CA ARG A 325 5.82 22.95 -0.27
C ARG A 325 6.13 23.64 -1.59
N TYR A 326 5.98 22.87 -2.66
CA TYR A 326 6.19 23.31 -4.04
C TYR A 326 4.85 23.39 -4.77
N SER A 327 4.65 24.48 -5.51
CA SER A 327 3.62 24.54 -6.55
C SER A 327 4.02 23.73 -7.78
N VAL A 328 3.22 22.71 -8.12
CA VAL A 328 3.48 21.79 -9.24
C VAL A 328 2.29 21.77 -10.20
N LEU A 329 2.59 21.83 -11.51
CA LEU A 329 1.64 21.64 -12.60
C LEU A 329 2.03 20.41 -13.41
N PHE A 330 1.20 19.39 -13.38
CA PHE A 330 1.31 18.22 -14.26
C PHE A 330 0.68 18.53 -15.61
N ILE A 331 1.45 18.32 -16.67
CA ILE A 331 1.03 18.43 -18.06
C ILE A 331 1.01 17.02 -18.63
N ILE A 332 -0.19 16.48 -18.86
CA ILE A 332 -0.38 15.09 -19.26
C ILE A 332 -0.67 15.03 -20.76
N HIS A 333 0.24 14.44 -21.51
CA HIS A 333 0.08 14.10 -22.92
C HIS A 333 -0.64 12.77 -23.05
N ILE A 334 -1.67 12.73 -23.91
CA ILE A 334 -2.40 11.50 -24.22
C ILE A 334 -2.17 11.15 -25.67
N ASP A 335 -1.54 10.01 -25.92
CA ASP A 335 -1.57 9.42 -27.25
C ASP A 335 -2.88 8.66 -27.46
N SER A 336 -3.73 9.21 -28.31
CA SER A 336 -4.99 8.59 -28.74
C SER A 336 -4.84 7.25 -29.49
N SER A 337 -3.62 6.86 -29.87
CA SER A 337 -3.34 5.57 -30.50
C SER A 337 -3.40 4.40 -29.50
N ILE A 338 -3.18 4.67 -28.21
CA ILE A 338 -3.17 3.70 -27.13
C ILE A 338 -4.61 3.31 -26.77
N LYS A 339 -4.99 2.07 -27.08
CA LYS A 339 -6.37 1.55 -26.91
C LYS A 339 -6.64 0.95 -25.53
N SER A 340 -5.60 0.39 -24.92
CA SER A 340 -5.55 -0.29 -23.61
C SER A 340 -5.68 0.67 -22.41
N PHE A 341 -5.74 1.98 -22.65
CA PHE A 341 -5.72 3.00 -21.62
C PHE A 341 -7.09 3.69 -21.45
N ASP A 342 -7.79 3.34 -20.37
CA ASP A 342 -9.16 3.74 -20.09
C ASP A 342 -9.27 5.12 -19.42
N PHE A 343 -9.94 6.05 -20.10
CA PHE A 343 -10.39 7.32 -19.55
C PHE A 343 -11.67 7.79 -20.23
N ALA A 344 -12.45 8.61 -19.53
CA ALA A 344 -13.67 9.22 -20.03
C ALA A 344 -13.64 10.75 -19.91
N ASP A 345 -14.08 11.43 -20.97
CA ASP A 345 -14.45 12.85 -20.90
C ASP A 345 -15.79 12.96 -20.15
N VAL A 346 -15.78 13.53 -18.95
CA VAL A 346 -16.98 13.55 -18.08
C VAL A 346 -17.93 14.70 -18.41
N HIS A 347 -17.61 15.56 -19.38
CA HIS A 347 -18.38 16.78 -19.69
C HIS A 347 -19.88 16.60 -19.91
N HIS A 348 -20.30 15.50 -20.57
CA HIS A 348 -21.73 15.19 -20.79
C HIS A 348 -22.27 14.10 -19.87
N LYS A 349 -21.50 13.73 -18.84
CA LYS A 349 -21.79 12.63 -17.92
C LYS A 349 -21.73 13.03 -16.45
N SER A 350 -21.03 14.11 -16.15
CA SER A 350 -20.98 14.69 -14.83
C SER A 350 -22.32 15.34 -14.47
N GLU A 351 -22.60 15.35 -13.17
CA GLU A 351 -23.66 16.18 -12.61
C GLU A 351 -23.32 17.68 -12.70
N ILE A 352 -22.02 18.02 -12.74
CA ILE A 352 -21.55 19.40 -12.86
C ILE A 352 -21.67 19.84 -14.33
N PRO A 353 -22.47 20.87 -14.63
CA PRO A 353 -22.60 21.38 -15.99
C PRO A 353 -21.26 21.86 -16.55
N ASP A 354 -21.00 21.53 -17.80
CA ASP A 354 -19.82 21.95 -18.54
C ASP A 354 -18.47 21.55 -17.92
N GLU A 355 -18.43 20.50 -17.09
CA GLU A 355 -17.18 20.05 -16.47
C GLU A 355 -16.16 19.67 -17.54
N LYS A 356 -14.99 20.32 -17.53
CA LYS A 356 -13.93 20.11 -18.54
C LYS A 356 -12.93 19.03 -18.13
N GLU A 357 -13.34 18.14 -17.25
CA GLU A 357 -12.48 17.11 -16.67
C GLU A 357 -12.46 15.84 -17.53
N VAL A 358 -11.35 15.12 -17.43
CA VAL A 358 -11.18 13.76 -17.91
C VAL A 358 -10.89 12.89 -16.70
N LEU A 359 -11.68 11.84 -16.55
CA LEU A 359 -11.53 10.86 -15.48
C LEU A 359 -10.81 9.63 -16.03
N PHE A 360 -9.64 9.35 -15.45
CA PHE A 360 -8.86 8.16 -15.73
C PHE A 360 -9.30 7.01 -14.84
N SER A 361 -9.20 5.79 -15.36
CA SER A 361 -9.42 4.58 -14.58
C SER A 361 -8.35 4.39 -13.52
N HIS A 362 -8.69 3.59 -12.50
CA HIS A 362 -7.76 3.18 -11.46
C HIS A 362 -6.59 2.39 -12.06
N GLY A 363 -5.35 2.77 -11.69
CA GLY A 363 -4.13 2.18 -12.25
C GLY A 363 -3.66 2.85 -13.56
N ALA A 364 -4.24 3.97 -13.97
CA ALA A 364 -3.71 4.71 -15.12
C ALA A 364 -2.20 4.98 -14.96
N SER A 365 -1.43 4.57 -15.98
CA SER A 365 0.03 4.67 -16.01
C SER A 365 0.48 5.87 -16.83
N PHE A 366 1.53 6.53 -16.35
CA PHE A 366 2.12 7.70 -16.96
C PHE A 366 3.64 7.56 -16.95
N LYS A 367 4.29 7.81 -18.08
CA LYS A 367 5.74 7.94 -18.15
C LYS A 367 6.14 9.36 -17.77
N MET A 368 7.13 9.50 -16.89
CA MET A 368 7.66 10.81 -16.55
C MET A 368 8.69 11.26 -17.60
N ASP A 369 8.33 12.28 -18.38
CA ASP A 369 9.18 12.75 -19.47
C ASP A 369 10.24 13.74 -18.98
N SER A 370 9.83 14.76 -18.21
CA SER A 370 10.70 15.82 -17.73
C SER A 370 10.08 16.65 -16.60
N LEU A 371 10.94 17.39 -15.91
CA LEU A 371 10.57 18.34 -14.86
C LEU A 371 11.34 19.65 -15.08
N GLU A 372 10.61 20.75 -15.25
CA GLU A 372 11.15 22.08 -15.60
C GLU A 372 10.56 23.14 -14.66
N LYS A 373 11.31 24.20 -14.32
CA LYS A 373 10.76 25.33 -13.56
C LYS A 373 10.29 26.42 -14.53
N ASN A 374 9.02 26.78 -14.45
CA ASN A 374 8.49 27.95 -15.14
C ASN A 374 8.70 29.18 -14.24
N PHE A 375 9.63 30.05 -14.64
CA PHE A 375 10.00 31.24 -13.87
C PHE A 375 8.94 32.34 -13.90
N ASP A 376 8.13 32.43 -14.97
CA ASP A 376 7.10 33.46 -15.11
C ASP A 376 5.93 33.20 -14.16
N LEU A 377 5.57 31.92 -13.99
CA LEU A 377 4.49 31.51 -13.09
C LEU A 377 4.98 31.13 -11.69
N ASN A 378 6.30 30.99 -11.51
CA ASN A 378 6.95 30.40 -10.33
C ASN A 378 6.34 29.04 -9.95
N ILE A 379 6.19 28.15 -10.94
CA ILE A 379 5.59 26.82 -10.78
C ILE A 379 6.53 25.78 -11.42
N TRP A 380 6.61 24.59 -10.83
CA TRP A 380 7.28 23.45 -11.45
C TRP A 380 6.35 22.71 -12.41
N GLU A 381 6.74 22.60 -13.67
CA GLU A 381 6.02 21.86 -14.70
C GLU A 381 6.57 20.43 -14.80
N VAL A 382 5.68 19.46 -14.65
CA VAL A 382 5.99 18.03 -14.78
C VAL A 382 5.30 17.51 -16.02
N LYS A 383 6.07 17.08 -17.02
CA LYS A 383 5.53 16.54 -18.27
C LYS A 383 5.40 15.03 -18.15
N LEU A 384 4.19 14.55 -18.39
CA LEU A 384 3.81 13.15 -18.31
C LEU A 384 3.25 12.69 -19.65
N THR A 385 3.53 11.45 -20.05
CA THR A 385 2.87 10.80 -21.18
C THR A 385 2.06 9.60 -20.70
N ALA A 386 0.74 9.63 -20.90
CA ALA A 386 -0.13 8.47 -20.63
C ALA A 386 0.30 7.30 -21.53
N THR A 387 0.48 6.13 -20.93
CA THR A 387 1.09 4.96 -21.59
C THR A 387 0.45 3.65 -21.13
N ASP A 388 0.57 2.61 -21.95
CA ASP A 388 0.25 1.23 -21.61
C ASP A 388 1.49 0.34 -21.46
N GLU A 389 2.70 0.91 -21.42
CA GLU A 389 3.97 0.18 -21.20
C GLU A 389 3.93 -0.76 -19.97
N GLY A 390 3.04 -0.51 -19.00
CA GLY A 390 2.81 -1.37 -17.84
C GLY A 390 1.91 -2.60 -18.08
N SER A 391 1.25 -2.73 -19.24
CA SER A 391 0.19 -3.72 -19.47
C SER A 391 0.71 -5.15 -19.55
N ASP A 392 1.90 -5.35 -20.11
CA ASP A 392 2.48 -6.69 -20.28
C ASP A 392 2.81 -7.31 -18.91
N TYR A 393 3.37 -6.51 -17.99
CA TYR A 393 3.63 -6.94 -16.61
C TYR A 393 2.36 -7.33 -15.86
N VAL A 394 1.30 -6.54 -16.04
CA VAL A 394 -0.02 -6.83 -15.45
C VAL A 394 -0.60 -8.12 -16.06
N GLN A 395 -0.37 -8.38 -17.35
CA GLN A 395 -0.91 -9.54 -18.04
C GLN A 395 -0.27 -10.85 -17.58
N GLU A 396 1.05 -10.87 -17.36
CA GLU A 396 1.76 -12.03 -16.82
C GLU A 396 1.25 -12.42 -15.43
N TYR A 397 1.15 -11.45 -14.51
CA TYR A 397 0.59 -11.71 -13.17
C TYR A 397 -0.90 -12.09 -13.21
N LYS A 398 -1.68 -11.53 -14.15
CA LYS A 398 -3.07 -11.96 -14.36
C LYS A 398 -3.14 -13.44 -14.73
N LEU A 399 -2.24 -13.95 -15.58
CA LEU A 399 -2.22 -15.37 -15.94
C LEU A 399 -1.91 -16.25 -14.71
N LEU A 400 -0.90 -15.88 -13.91
CA LEU A 400 -0.59 -16.57 -12.65
C LEU A 400 -1.76 -16.55 -11.65
N LEU A 401 -2.42 -15.39 -11.52
CA LEU A 401 -3.61 -15.26 -10.68
C LEU A 401 -4.78 -16.05 -11.25
N GLN A 402 -4.97 -16.12 -12.57
CA GLN A 402 -6.03 -16.92 -13.19
C GLN A 402 -5.90 -18.41 -12.88
N GLU A 403 -4.68 -18.93 -12.87
CA GLU A 403 -4.41 -20.30 -12.41
C GLU A 403 -4.81 -20.46 -10.94
N THR A 404 -4.48 -19.49 -10.10
CA THR A 404 -4.85 -19.50 -8.67
C THR A 404 -6.38 -19.34 -8.46
N ILE A 405 -7.06 -18.55 -9.29
CA ILE A 405 -8.52 -18.28 -9.26
C ILE A 405 -9.34 -19.51 -9.64
N LYS A 406 -8.85 -20.34 -10.56
CA LYS A 406 -9.58 -21.56 -10.95
C LYS A 406 -9.88 -22.46 -9.76
N ASP A 407 -8.97 -22.49 -8.77
CA ASP A 407 -9.05 -23.39 -7.63
C ASP A 407 -9.56 -22.72 -6.34
N GLN A 408 -9.66 -21.38 -6.30
CA GLN A 408 -10.04 -20.63 -5.09
C GLN A 408 -11.06 -19.52 -5.37
N SER A 409 -11.90 -19.26 -4.36
CA SER A 409 -12.85 -18.15 -4.37
C SER A 409 -12.15 -16.79 -4.59
N PRO A 410 -12.67 -15.89 -5.45
CA PRO A 410 -12.14 -14.54 -5.63
C PRO A 410 -11.96 -13.75 -4.32
N THR A 411 -12.84 -14.01 -3.35
CA THR A 411 -12.78 -13.46 -1.99
C THR A 411 -11.52 -13.90 -1.23
N LEU A 412 -11.13 -15.17 -1.35
CA LEU A 412 -9.88 -15.68 -0.78
C LEU A 412 -8.67 -15.03 -1.42
N ILE A 413 -8.72 -14.87 -2.74
CA ILE A 413 -7.60 -14.35 -3.53
C ILE A 413 -7.35 -12.89 -3.22
N PHE A 414 -8.40 -12.12 -2.96
CA PHE A 414 -8.26 -10.75 -2.47
C PHE A 414 -7.51 -10.68 -1.15
N GLY A 415 -7.83 -11.54 -0.19
CA GLY A 415 -7.07 -11.59 1.07
C GLY A 415 -5.63 -12.11 0.87
N ALA A 416 -5.46 -13.14 0.05
CA ALA A 416 -4.16 -13.76 -0.23
C ALA A 416 -3.21 -12.79 -0.95
N PHE A 417 -3.78 -11.92 -1.78
CA PHE A 417 -3.09 -10.86 -2.47
C PHE A 417 -2.45 -9.86 -1.50
N PHE A 418 -3.12 -9.50 -0.40
CA PHE A 418 -2.51 -8.70 0.66
C PHE A 418 -1.47 -9.48 1.47
N TRP A 419 -1.69 -10.78 1.72
CA TRP A 419 -0.73 -11.60 2.46
C TRP A 419 0.60 -11.77 1.73
N ARG A 420 0.59 -11.87 0.40
CA ARG A 420 1.83 -11.97 -0.41
C ARG A 420 2.70 -10.71 -0.33
N ASN A 421 2.16 -9.59 0.14
CA ASN A 421 2.95 -8.41 0.46
C ASN A 421 3.27 -8.35 1.93
N ILE A 422 4.56 -8.35 2.25
CA ILE A 422 5.04 -8.19 3.63
C ILE A 422 4.45 -6.93 4.28
N GLU A 423 4.32 -5.82 3.55
CA GLU A 423 3.76 -4.55 4.06
C GLU A 423 2.26 -4.62 4.38
N TYR A 424 1.51 -5.50 3.70
CA TYR A 424 0.05 -5.62 3.86
C TYR A 424 -0.39 -6.87 4.64
N ILE A 425 0.55 -7.62 5.23
CA ILE A 425 0.27 -8.81 6.06
C ILE A 425 -0.79 -8.51 7.13
N ASP A 426 -0.71 -7.35 7.78
CA ASP A 426 -1.65 -6.93 8.83
C ASP A 426 -3.05 -6.71 8.29
N HIS A 427 -3.14 -6.09 7.12
CA HIS A 427 -4.39 -5.87 6.45
C HIS A 427 -5.04 -7.18 5.99
N ALA A 428 -4.23 -8.14 5.51
CA ALA A 428 -4.68 -9.47 5.15
C ALA A 428 -5.35 -10.17 6.34
N LYS A 429 -4.72 -10.15 7.52
CA LYS A 429 -5.30 -10.72 8.75
C LYS A 429 -6.63 -10.07 9.11
N ILE A 430 -6.66 -8.73 9.15
CA ILE A 430 -7.87 -7.96 9.47
C ILE A 430 -9.01 -8.25 8.48
N TYR A 431 -8.69 -8.46 7.20
CA TYR A 431 -9.65 -8.87 6.19
C TYR A 431 -10.20 -10.28 6.44
N PHE A 432 -9.31 -11.27 6.62
CA PHE A 432 -9.68 -12.66 6.83
C PHE A 432 -10.47 -12.89 8.12
N GLU A 433 -10.14 -12.19 9.21
CA GLU A 433 -10.90 -12.26 10.47
C GLU A 433 -12.33 -11.74 10.31
N LYS A 434 -12.54 -10.67 9.54
CA LYS A 434 -13.90 -10.19 9.26
C LYS A 434 -14.66 -11.11 8.32
N LEU A 435 -13.97 -11.70 7.34
CA LEU A 435 -14.58 -12.70 6.48
C LEU A 435 -15.04 -13.91 7.30
N LEU A 436 -14.22 -14.36 8.24
CA LEU A 436 -14.53 -15.46 9.15
C LEU A 436 -15.79 -15.19 10.00
N GLN A 437 -16.00 -13.95 10.45
CA GLN A 437 -17.19 -13.56 11.23
C GLN A 437 -18.49 -13.57 10.42
N ARG A 438 -18.41 -13.47 9.09
CA ARG A 438 -19.57 -13.34 8.19
C ARG A 438 -19.97 -14.65 7.54
N LEU A 439 -19.01 -15.54 7.29
CA LEU A 439 -19.27 -16.79 6.62
C LEU A 439 -19.96 -17.78 7.57
N PRO A 440 -20.93 -18.59 7.07
CA PRO A 440 -21.53 -19.64 7.87
C PRO A 440 -20.49 -20.71 8.23
N SER A 441 -20.73 -21.42 9.34
CA SER A 441 -19.78 -22.40 9.90
C SER A 441 -19.45 -23.59 8.99
N ASN A 442 -20.20 -23.78 7.90
CA ASN A 442 -20.01 -24.83 6.91
C ASN A 442 -19.44 -24.33 5.57
N HIS A 443 -19.00 -23.07 5.48
CA HIS A 443 -18.52 -22.51 4.22
C HIS A 443 -17.22 -23.18 3.74
N SER A 444 -17.13 -23.45 2.43
CA SER A 444 -15.99 -24.16 1.79
C SER A 444 -14.66 -23.45 2.01
N ASP A 445 -14.68 -22.12 2.08
CA ASP A 445 -13.49 -21.28 2.18
C ASP A 445 -12.86 -21.26 3.58
N LEU A 446 -13.56 -21.72 4.63
CA LEU A 446 -13.09 -21.63 6.02
C LEU A 446 -11.70 -22.22 6.25
N PRO A 447 -11.33 -23.41 5.72
CA PRO A 447 -9.99 -23.95 5.91
C PRO A 447 -8.90 -23.08 5.31
N PHE A 448 -9.18 -22.40 4.18
CA PHE A 448 -8.23 -21.51 3.53
C PHE A 448 -8.06 -20.23 4.35
N ILE A 449 -9.16 -19.65 4.84
CA ILE A 449 -9.13 -18.47 5.71
C ILE A 449 -8.30 -18.74 6.96
N TYR A 450 -8.55 -19.86 7.65
CA TYR A 450 -7.76 -20.26 8.81
C TYR A 450 -6.29 -20.48 8.45
N ASN A 451 -6.00 -21.10 7.30
CA ASN A 451 -4.64 -21.30 6.83
C ASN A 451 -3.90 -19.97 6.56
N TYR A 452 -4.57 -18.97 5.97
CA TYR A 452 -3.98 -17.65 5.73
C TYR A 452 -3.78 -16.86 7.03
N ILE A 453 -4.74 -16.87 7.96
CA ILE A 453 -4.56 -16.25 9.28
C ILE A 453 -3.40 -16.92 10.02
N ALA A 454 -3.28 -18.24 9.93
CA ALA A 454 -2.18 -18.97 10.53
C ALA A 454 -0.83 -18.60 9.90
N ALA A 455 -0.75 -18.48 8.57
CA ALA A 455 0.44 -18.02 7.87
C ALA A 455 0.86 -16.61 8.30
N VAL A 456 -0.09 -15.68 8.40
CA VAL A 456 0.20 -14.33 8.92
C VAL A 456 0.78 -14.40 10.35
N ASN A 457 0.18 -15.22 11.22
CA ASN A 457 0.69 -15.37 12.59
C ASN A 457 2.07 -16.05 12.63
N TYR A 458 2.34 -16.98 11.72
CA TYR A 458 3.63 -17.65 11.58
C TYR A 458 4.73 -16.66 11.21
N GLU A 459 4.50 -15.82 10.19
CA GLU A 459 5.43 -14.74 9.79
C GLU A 459 5.69 -13.72 10.91
N LYS A 460 4.71 -13.55 11.81
CA LYS A 460 4.82 -12.69 13.00
C LYS A 460 5.43 -13.38 14.22
N TYR A 461 5.94 -14.60 14.09
CA TYR A 461 6.47 -15.43 15.18
C TYR A 461 5.43 -15.72 16.30
N GLN A 462 4.15 -15.58 16.00
CA GLN A 462 3.03 -15.88 16.90
C GLN A 462 2.64 -17.36 16.77
N TRP A 463 3.58 -18.25 17.08
CA TRP A 463 3.50 -19.69 16.76
C TRP A 463 2.30 -20.39 17.38
N ASP A 464 1.89 -20.03 18.59
CA ASP A 464 0.71 -20.64 19.23
C ASP A 464 -0.59 -20.30 18.50
N LEU A 465 -0.75 -19.04 18.08
CA LEU A 465 -1.89 -18.59 17.28
C LEU A 465 -1.85 -19.20 15.87
N ALA A 466 -0.66 -19.35 15.29
CA ALA A 466 -0.48 -20.03 14.01
C ALA A 466 -0.91 -21.51 14.12
N LEU A 467 -0.43 -22.21 15.14
CA LEU A 467 -0.75 -23.61 15.40
C LEU A 467 -2.25 -23.83 15.57
N GLU A 468 -2.91 -23.01 16.39
CA GLU A 468 -4.36 -23.10 16.61
C GLU A 468 -5.14 -22.97 15.29
N ASN A 469 -4.80 -21.98 14.48
CA ASN A 469 -5.51 -21.75 13.22
C ASN A 469 -5.20 -22.84 12.17
N TYR A 470 -3.96 -23.31 12.05
CA TYR A 470 -3.65 -24.45 11.17
C TYR A 470 -4.36 -25.74 11.61
N GLN A 471 -4.46 -26.00 12.92
CA GLN A 471 -5.20 -27.15 13.46
C GLN A 471 -6.70 -27.05 13.18
N ARG A 472 -7.29 -25.85 13.28
CA ARG A 472 -8.69 -25.62 12.88
C ARG A 472 -8.90 -25.89 11.39
N ALA A 473 -8.00 -25.38 10.53
CA ALA A 473 -8.05 -25.64 9.09
C ALA A 473 -7.97 -27.15 8.78
N TYR A 474 -7.05 -27.86 9.44
CA TYR A 474 -6.87 -29.31 9.32
C TYR A 474 -8.13 -30.06 9.76
N ALA A 475 -8.70 -29.73 10.92
CA ALA A 475 -9.89 -30.40 11.45
C ALA A 475 -11.12 -30.24 10.55
N ILE A 476 -11.26 -29.12 9.84
CA ILE A 476 -12.33 -28.93 8.85
C ILE A 476 -12.05 -29.78 7.60
N ARG A 477 -10.83 -29.76 7.07
CA ARG A 477 -10.44 -30.55 5.89
C ARG A 477 -10.65 -32.05 6.10
N GLN A 478 -10.42 -32.57 7.31
CA GLN A 478 -10.68 -33.96 7.66
C GLN A 478 -12.17 -34.36 7.66
N LYS A 479 -13.08 -33.38 7.77
CA LYS A 479 -14.53 -33.61 7.77
C LYS A 479 -15.16 -33.38 6.39
N GLN A 480 -14.40 -32.84 5.43
CA GLN A 480 -14.89 -32.60 4.07
C GLN A 480 -15.03 -33.91 3.30
N VAL A 481 -16.14 -34.06 2.58
CA VAL A 481 -16.42 -35.22 1.73
C VAL A 481 -16.77 -34.71 0.33
N PRO A 482 -16.05 -35.14 -0.73
CA PRO A 482 -14.89 -36.04 -0.71
C PRO A 482 -13.65 -35.40 -0.04
N LEU A 483 -12.77 -36.23 0.51
CA LEU A 483 -11.52 -35.77 1.12
C LEU A 483 -10.59 -35.23 0.03
N ASN A 484 -10.01 -34.06 0.29
CA ASN A 484 -8.91 -33.53 -0.50
C ASN A 484 -7.58 -33.78 0.22
N TYR A 485 -6.92 -34.89 -0.11
CA TYR A 485 -5.68 -35.31 0.54
C TYR A 485 -4.54 -34.28 0.37
N ASN A 486 -4.51 -33.52 -0.73
CA ASN A 486 -3.51 -32.48 -0.97
C ASN A 486 -3.59 -31.38 0.07
N HIS A 487 -4.81 -30.91 0.37
CA HIS A 487 -5.02 -29.91 1.41
C HIS A 487 -4.75 -30.45 2.82
N ILE A 488 -5.02 -31.73 3.08
CA ILE A 488 -4.72 -32.39 4.35
C ILE A 488 -3.20 -32.45 4.56
N ILE A 489 -2.45 -32.87 3.54
CA ILE A 489 -0.98 -32.93 3.57
C ILE A 489 -0.39 -31.54 3.76
N ALA A 490 -0.87 -30.54 3.02
CA ALA A 490 -0.43 -29.15 3.19
C ALA A 490 -0.66 -28.63 4.62
N SER A 491 -1.80 -28.97 5.24
CA SER A 491 -2.05 -28.66 6.65
C SER A 491 -1.05 -29.32 7.59
N LEU A 492 -0.75 -30.61 7.41
CA LEU A 492 0.22 -31.33 8.23
C LEU A 492 1.62 -30.75 8.10
N HIS A 493 2.04 -30.42 6.87
CA HIS A 493 3.31 -29.76 6.59
C HIS A 493 3.42 -28.41 7.33
N ASN A 494 2.39 -27.56 7.24
CA ASN A 494 2.39 -26.27 7.94
C ASN A 494 2.40 -26.42 9.47
N ILE A 495 1.66 -27.38 10.02
CA ILE A 495 1.70 -27.69 11.46
C ILE A 495 3.10 -28.18 11.87
N GLY A 496 3.74 -29.02 11.06
CA GLY A 496 5.11 -29.45 11.26
C GLY A 496 6.10 -28.27 11.30
N ASN A 497 5.96 -27.31 10.37
CA ASN A 497 6.79 -26.10 10.35
C ASN A 497 6.67 -25.30 11.65
N VAL A 498 5.44 -25.16 12.19
CA VAL A 498 5.23 -24.45 13.45
C VAL A 498 5.90 -25.17 14.62
N TYR A 499 5.77 -26.50 14.71
CA TYR A 499 6.46 -27.26 15.76
C TYR A 499 7.98 -27.21 15.62
N CYS A 500 8.50 -27.15 14.38
CA CYS A 500 9.93 -27.00 14.11
C CYS A 500 10.46 -25.65 14.61
N GLU A 501 9.71 -24.56 14.38
CA GLU A 501 10.06 -23.23 14.93
C GLU A 501 9.93 -23.15 16.45
N LYS A 502 9.03 -23.94 17.05
CA LYS A 502 8.92 -24.10 18.50
C LYS A 502 9.97 -25.05 19.11
N GLU A 503 10.88 -25.58 18.31
CA GLU A 503 11.90 -26.58 18.70
C GLU A 503 11.32 -27.89 19.26
N GLU A 504 10.04 -28.17 19.00
CA GLU A 504 9.38 -29.43 19.36
C GLU A 504 9.58 -30.47 18.22
N PHE A 505 10.86 -30.82 17.99
CA PHE A 505 11.29 -31.56 16.79
C PHE A 505 10.61 -32.92 16.61
N ASP A 506 10.33 -33.65 17.70
CA ASP A 506 9.69 -34.97 17.61
C ASP A 506 8.25 -34.86 17.07
N LYS A 507 7.52 -33.81 17.48
CA LYS A 507 6.18 -33.54 16.94
C LYS A 507 6.28 -33.09 15.49
N ALA A 508 7.19 -32.19 15.16
CA ALA A 508 7.39 -31.76 13.78
C ALA A 508 7.66 -32.95 12.85
N PHE A 509 8.53 -33.87 13.27
CA PHE A 509 8.83 -35.10 12.54
C PHE A 509 7.60 -36.01 12.39
N GLU A 510 6.78 -36.17 13.44
CA GLU A 510 5.52 -36.91 13.36
C GLU A 510 4.59 -36.34 12.28
N TYR A 511 4.39 -35.02 12.26
CA TYR A 511 3.50 -34.36 11.29
C TYR A 511 4.02 -34.47 9.86
N TYR A 512 5.31 -34.26 9.61
CA TYR A 512 5.91 -34.45 8.29
C TYR A 512 5.83 -35.91 7.82
N SER A 513 6.11 -36.86 8.72
CA SER A 513 6.03 -38.30 8.42
C SER A 513 4.61 -38.72 8.05
N ARG A 514 3.61 -38.22 8.79
CA ARG A 514 2.19 -38.45 8.47
C ARG A 514 1.82 -37.87 7.10
N ALA A 515 2.33 -36.70 6.76
CA ALA A 515 2.13 -36.08 5.44
C ALA A 515 2.66 -36.97 4.30
N LEU A 516 3.87 -37.52 4.45
CA LEU A 516 4.48 -38.44 3.48
C LEU A 516 3.76 -39.80 3.41
N THR A 517 3.26 -40.32 4.52
CA THR A 517 2.48 -41.57 4.53
C THR A 517 1.17 -41.44 3.76
N ILE A 518 0.43 -40.34 3.97
CA ILE A 518 -0.81 -40.07 3.22
C ILE A 518 -0.50 -39.91 1.72
N ASP A 519 0.57 -39.21 1.37
CA ASP A 519 1.01 -39.11 -0.04
C ASP A 519 1.32 -40.49 -0.63
N LYS A 520 2.07 -41.32 0.10
CA LYS A 520 2.43 -42.66 -0.35
C LYS A 520 1.21 -43.55 -0.62
N GLU A 521 0.17 -43.43 0.20
CA GLU A 521 -1.06 -44.23 0.07
C GLU A 521 -1.99 -43.73 -1.05
N ASN A 522 -1.97 -42.43 -1.34
CA ASN A 522 -2.97 -41.79 -2.22
C ASN A 522 -2.39 -41.14 -3.47
N SER A 523 -1.06 -41.08 -3.60
CA SER A 523 -0.31 -40.46 -4.73
C SER A 523 -0.88 -39.11 -5.14
N CYS A 524 -0.94 -38.18 -4.19
CA CYS A 524 -1.85 -37.05 -4.29
C CYS A 524 -1.14 -35.71 -4.43
N ILE A 525 0.02 -35.50 -3.78
CA ILE A 525 0.80 -34.28 -3.99
C ILE A 525 1.74 -34.41 -5.19
N ASP A 526 1.98 -33.29 -5.86
CA ASP A 526 2.96 -33.22 -6.92
C ASP A 526 4.40 -33.41 -6.39
N SER A 527 5.33 -33.69 -7.31
CA SER A 527 6.73 -33.88 -6.95
C SER A 527 7.35 -32.61 -6.34
N LEU A 528 6.82 -31.42 -6.63
CA LEU A 528 7.33 -30.15 -6.11
C LEU A 528 6.99 -29.97 -4.62
N SER A 529 5.73 -30.22 -4.23
CA SER A 529 5.26 -30.22 -2.85
C SER A 529 5.99 -31.26 -2.02
N LYS A 530 6.29 -32.42 -2.62
CA LYS A 530 7.07 -33.47 -1.97
C LYS A 530 8.51 -33.04 -1.72
N ALA A 531 9.13 -32.32 -2.64
CA ALA A 531 10.46 -31.73 -2.42
C ALA A 531 10.44 -30.76 -1.23
N GLY A 532 9.39 -29.95 -1.10
CA GLY A 532 9.21 -29.05 0.05
C GLY A 532 9.16 -29.76 1.40
N ILE A 533 8.47 -30.91 1.50
CA ILE A 533 8.44 -31.70 2.73
C ILE A 533 9.81 -32.32 3.05
N HIS A 534 10.56 -32.77 2.03
CA HIS A 534 11.93 -33.27 2.24
C HIS A 534 12.86 -32.16 2.74
N GLU A 535 12.75 -30.97 2.17
CA GLU A 535 13.53 -29.83 2.63
C GLU A 535 13.17 -29.42 4.06
N ALA A 536 11.88 -29.45 4.44
CA ALA A 536 11.44 -29.18 5.80
C ALA A 536 12.00 -30.21 6.81
N LEU A 537 12.04 -31.49 6.44
CA LEU A 537 12.70 -32.52 7.23
C LEU A 537 14.21 -32.28 7.34
N GLY A 538 14.87 -31.90 6.25
CA GLY A 538 16.28 -31.51 6.25
C GLY A 538 16.58 -30.36 7.22
N ASN A 539 15.74 -29.33 7.19
CA ASN A 539 15.83 -28.20 8.11
C ASN A 539 15.56 -28.58 9.57
N LEU A 540 14.61 -29.48 9.83
CA LEU A 540 14.37 -30.02 11.17
C LEU A 540 15.62 -30.70 11.71
N PHE A 541 16.24 -31.61 10.95
CA PHE A 541 17.44 -32.31 11.39
C PHE A 541 18.65 -31.39 11.49
N ARG A 542 18.74 -30.35 10.64
CA ARG A 542 19.74 -29.28 10.77
C ARG A 542 19.59 -28.55 12.11
N LYS A 543 18.37 -28.13 12.48
CA LYS A 543 18.09 -27.47 13.78
C LYS A 543 18.36 -28.39 14.97
N LYS A 544 18.07 -29.69 14.84
CA LYS A 544 18.42 -30.72 15.83
C LYS A 544 19.92 -31.03 15.94
N ARG A 545 20.74 -30.53 15.00
CA ARG A 545 22.17 -30.79 14.81
C ARG A 545 22.53 -32.22 14.37
N ASP A 546 21.58 -32.93 13.78
CA ASP A 546 21.82 -34.23 13.11
C ASP A 546 22.22 -33.99 11.65
N LEU A 547 23.41 -33.42 11.44
CA LEU A 547 23.83 -32.79 10.18
C LEU A 547 23.92 -33.78 8.99
N ASN A 548 24.30 -35.03 9.24
CA ASN A 548 24.33 -36.04 8.16
C ASN A 548 22.92 -36.40 7.70
N ILE A 549 21.99 -36.59 8.64
CA ILE A 549 20.58 -36.85 8.34
C ILE A 549 19.97 -35.64 7.63
N ALA A 550 20.35 -34.41 8.00
CA ALA A 550 19.93 -33.20 7.30
C ALA A 550 20.31 -33.25 5.81
N LEU A 551 21.54 -33.65 5.47
CA LEU A 551 21.98 -33.80 4.08
C LEU A 551 21.24 -34.93 3.35
N ASP A 552 20.96 -36.05 4.02
CA ASP A 552 20.20 -37.17 3.47
C ASP A 552 18.78 -36.76 3.02
N TRP A 553 18.23 -35.67 3.58
CA TRP A 553 16.95 -35.09 3.18
C TRP A 553 17.07 -33.92 2.21
N LEU A 554 18.05 -33.03 2.41
CA LEU A 554 18.23 -31.83 1.57
C LEU A 554 18.73 -32.15 0.16
N ILE A 555 19.67 -33.09 0.01
CA ILE A 555 20.25 -33.44 -1.30
C ILE A 555 19.18 -34.03 -2.25
N PRO A 556 18.33 -34.99 -1.81
CA PRO A 556 17.19 -35.42 -2.63
C PRO A 556 16.23 -34.28 -2.98
N ALA A 557 15.94 -33.37 -2.03
CA ALA A 557 15.07 -32.23 -2.30
C ALA A 557 15.65 -31.31 -3.40
N TYR A 558 16.95 -31.00 -3.34
CA TYR A 558 17.67 -30.26 -4.37
C TYR A 558 17.58 -30.94 -5.74
N HIS A 559 17.81 -32.26 -5.81
CA HIS A 559 17.68 -33.01 -7.06
C HIS A 559 16.25 -33.05 -7.59
N MET A 560 15.24 -33.02 -6.72
CA MET A 560 13.85 -32.89 -7.15
C MET A 560 13.59 -31.50 -7.73
N TYR A 561 14.00 -30.43 -7.03
CA TYR A 561 13.81 -29.06 -7.51
C TYR A 561 14.49 -28.82 -8.87
N THR A 562 15.75 -29.23 -9.03
CA THR A 562 16.53 -29.07 -10.27
C THR A 562 15.98 -29.86 -11.46
N ARG A 563 15.25 -30.95 -11.24
CA ARG A 563 14.57 -31.69 -12.33
C ARG A 563 13.22 -31.07 -12.71
N LEU A 564 12.55 -30.43 -11.76
CA LEU A 564 11.17 -29.96 -11.92
C LEU A 564 11.10 -28.49 -12.36
N LEU A 565 12.07 -27.67 -11.99
CA LEU A 565 12.05 -26.23 -12.18
C LEU A 565 13.16 -25.81 -13.15
N PRO A 566 12.90 -24.88 -14.08
CA PRO A 566 13.95 -24.31 -14.91
C PRO A 566 14.91 -23.48 -14.03
N ALA A 567 16.21 -23.67 -14.20
CA ALA A 567 17.20 -22.79 -13.59
C ALA A 567 17.33 -21.47 -14.40
N PRO A 568 17.50 -20.32 -13.73
CA PRO A 568 17.61 -20.13 -12.28
C PRO A 568 16.21 -20.07 -11.61
N HIS A 569 16.08 -20.57 -10.36
CA HIS A 569 14.79 -20.53 -9.62
C HIS A 569 14.94 -20.37 -8.08
N PRO A 570 14.13 -19.52 -7.41
CA PRO A 570 14.23 -19.25 -5.96
C PRO A 570 14.17 -20.49 -5.05
N HIS A 571 13.29 -21.45 -5.33
CA HIS A 571 13.25 -22.72 -4.56
C HIS A 571 14.55 -23.52 -4.62
N ILE A 572 15.26 -23.52 -5.75
CA ILE A 572 16.55 -24.20 -5.86
C ILE A 572 17.59 -23.43 -5.01
N ALA A 573 17.58 -22.09 -5.07
CA ALA A 573 18.56 -21.24 -4.38
C ALA A 573 18.48 -21.43 -2.88
N ARG A 574 17.27 -21.32 -2.32
CA ARG A 574 17.00 -21.58 -0.91
C ARG A 574 17.41 -22.99 -0.46
N CYS A 575 17.22 -24.00 -1.31
CA CYS A 575 17.62 -25.37 -0.97
C CYS A 575 19.15 -25.52 -0.93
N ILE A 576 19.86 -24.87 -1.86
CA ILE A 576 21.32 -24.76 -1.85
C ILE A 576 21.80 -24.05 -0.59
N GLY A 577 21.22 -22.92 -0.22
CA GLY A 577 21.56 -22.19 1.02
C GLY A 577 21.37 -23.04 2.27
N ASN A 578 20.29 -23.83 2.33
CA ASN A 578 20.08 -24.78 3.42
C ASN A 578 21.18 -25.86 3.48
N ILE A 579 21.68 -26.32 2.33
CA ILE A 579 22.82 -27.26 2.27
C ILE A 579 24.12 -26.55 2.71
N ALA A 580 24.36 -25.32 2.26
CA ALA A 580 25.50 -24.50 2.65
C ALA A 580 25.56 -24.32 4.18
N LEU A 581 24.44 -23.97 4.81
CA LEU A 581 24.31 -23.86 6.26
C LEU A 581 24.63 -25.17 6.99
N VAL A 582 24.31 -26.33 6.42
CA VAL A 582 24.70 -27.61 7.03
C VAL A 582 26.22 -27.80 7.02
N TYR A 583 26.88 -27.52 5.88
CA TYR A 583 28.34 -27.62 5.78
C TYR A 583 29.06 -26.59 6.66
N GLU A 584 28.49 -25.39 6.82
CA GLU A 584 28.98 -24.37 7.76
C GLU A 584 28.96 -24.89 9.20
N ILE A 585 27.83 -25.47 9.66
CA ILE A 585 27.72 -26.03 11.01
C ILE A 585 28.67 -27.24 11.19
N LYS A 586 28.93 -28.00 10.11
CA LYS A 586 29.95 -29.09 10.09
C LYS A 586 31.39 -28.55 10.10
N ARG A 587 31.60 -27.24 9.93
CA ARG A 587 32.91 -26.58 9.75
C ARG A 587 33.66 -26.98 8.48
N ASP A 588 32.95 -27.50 7.48
CA ASP A 588 33.49 -27.71 6.14
C ASP A 588 33.30 -26.42 5.33
N LEU A 589 34.14 -25.43 5.64
CA LEU A 589 33.99 -24.07 5.12
C LEU A 589 34.18 -24.00 3.61
N ASP A 590 35.00 -24.87 3.03
CA ASP A 590 35.26 -24.90 1.58
C ASP A 590 33.96 -25.26 0.82
N LEU A 591 33.27 -26.33 1.23
CA LEU A 591 32.00 -26.71 0.62
C LEU A 591 30.87 -25.73 0.96
N ALA A 592 30.82 -25.21 2.18
CA ALA A 592 29.83 -24.21 2.56
C ALA A 592 29.91 -22.98 1.65
N LEU A 593 31.13 -22.48 1.41
CA LEU A 593 31.36 -21.35 0.53
C LEU A 593 30.97 -21.65 -0.92
N GLU A 594 31.35 -22.82 -1.46
CA GLU A 594 30.96 -23.21 -2.82
C GLU A 594 29.44 -23.14 -3.01
N TYR A 595 28.67 -23.69 -2.07
CA TYR A 595 27.21 -23.64 -2.12
C TYR A 595 26.64 -22.24 -1.88
N PHE A 596 27.17 -21.44 -0.94
CA PHE A 596 26.73 -20.05 -0.78
C PHE A 596 26.96 -19.21 -2.04
N PHE A 597 28.06 -19.45 -2.76
CA PHE A 597 28.30 -18.78 -4.05
C PHE A 597 27.32 -19.23 -5.13
N GLU A 598 26.99 -20.52 -5.18
CA GLU A 598 25.99 -21.04 -6.12
C GLU A 598 24.59 -20.46 -5.82
N GLU A 599 24.20 -20.39 -4.54
CA GLU A 599 22.99 -19.73 -4.08
C GLU A 599 22.98 -18.26 -4.51
N PHE A 600 24.03 -17.50 -4.17
CA PHE A 600 24.14 -16.07 -4.48
C PHE A 600 24.06 -15.80 -5.98
N GLN A 601 24.78 -16.57 -6.81
CA GLN A 601 24.73 -16.41 -8.27
C GLN A 601 23.31 -16.63 -8.80
N MET A 602 22.62 -17.65 -8.29
CA MET A 602 21.27 -17.92 -8.74
C MET A 602 20.27 -16.89 -8.23
N GLU A 603 20.45 -16.39 -7.00
CA GLU A 603 19.67 -15.27 -6.47
C GLU A 603 19.94 -13.99 -7.26
N GLU A 604 21.16 -13.71 -7.70
CA GLU A 604 21.50 -12.54 -8.51
C GLU A 604 20.83 -12.60 -9.90
N GLU A 605 20.74 -13.80 -10.48
CA GLU A 605 20.05 -14.01 -11.75
C GLU A 605 18.51 -14.01 -11.61
N CYS A 606 17.97 -14.45 -10.46
CA CYS A 606 16.54 -14.52 -10.19
C CYS A 606 15.93 -13.26 -9.57
N LEU A 607 16.65 -12.54 -8.72
CA LEU A 607 16.07 -11.54 -7.82
C LEU A 607 16.40 -10.13 -8.29
N SER A 608 15.49 -9.19 -8.04
CA SER A 608 15.75 -7.77 -8.32
C SER A 608 16.94 -7.27 -7.49
N PRO A 609 17.76 -6.32 -7.98
CA PRO A 609 18.92 -5.80 -7.25
C PRO A 609 18.64 -5.33 -5.81
N ASP A 610 17.42 -4.87 -5.53
CA ASP A 610 16.97 -4.41 -4.20
C ASP A 610 16.29 -5.51 -3.35
N HIS A 611 16.32 -6.77 -3.78
CA HIS A 611 15.66 -7.85 -3.05
C HIS A 611 16.34 -8.06 -1.68
N PRO A 612 15.56 -8.22 -0.58
CA PRO A 612 16.12 -8.38 0.76
C PRO A 612 17.17 -9.49 0.90
N ASN A 613 17.05 -10.57 0.11
CA ASN A 613 18.03 -11.66 0.10
C ASN A 613 19.39 -11.27 -0.51
N LEU A 614 19.41 -10.40 -1.54
CA LEU A 614 20.66 -9.92 -2.17
C LEU A 614 21.35 -8.85 -1.31
N GLY A 615 20.56 -8.10 -0.54
CA GLY A 615 21.06 -7.18 0.47
C GLY A 615 21.40 -7.93 1.75
N LEU A 616 22.61 -8.50 1.83
CA LEU A 616 23.15 -9.17 3.01
C LEU A 616 22.70 -8.48 4.31
N HIS A 617 21.78 -9.10 5.05
CA HIS A 617 21.30 -8.62 6.35
C HIS A 617 22.39 -8.83 7.40
N LEU A 618 23.40 -7.96 7.42
CA LEU A 618 24.35 -7.81 8.51
C LEU A 618 23.70 -7.01 9.67
N ASP A 619 22.55 -7.45 10.15
CA ASP A 619 21.72 -6.71 11.12
C ASP A 619 21.85 -7.20 12.56
N CYS A 620 22.91 -7.95 12.86
CA CYS A 620 23.22 -8.40 14.21
C CYS A 620 24.53 -7.78 14.67
N GLU A 621 24.44 -6.72 15.49
CA GLU A 621 25.57 -6.22 16.27
C GLU A 621 26.19 -7.37 17.07
N GLY A 622 27.50 -7.58 16.93
CA GLY A 622 28.22 -8.70 17.53
C GLY A 622 28.28 -9.98 16.68
N ALA A 623 27.69 -10.02 15.48
CA ALA A 623 27.83 -11.18 14.60
C ALA A 623 29.28 -11.34 14.10
N GLU A 624 29.77 -12.58 14.11
CA GLU A 624 31.05 -12.96 13.54
C GLU A 624 30.88 -13.36 12.06
N VAL A 625 31.56 -12.66 11.16
CA VAL A 625 31.39 -12.80 9.71
C VAL A 625 32.74 -13.04 9.04
N LEU A 626 32.75 -13.92 8.04
CA LEU A 626 33.91 -14.23 7.20
C LEU A 626 33.65 -13.69 5.79
N PHE A 627 34.65 -13.09 5.16
CA PHE A 627 34.53 -12.57 3.80
C PHE A 627 35.36 -13.42 2.83
N CYS A 628 34.81 -13.65 1.64
CA CYS A 628 35.51 -14.28 0.53
C CYS A 628 35.32 -13.44 -0.74
N VAL A 629 36.34 -13.43 -1.60
CA VAL A 629 36.34 -12.76 -2.89
C VAL A 629 36.46 -13.81 -3.98
N ARG A 630 35.58 -13.73 -4.99
CA ARG A 630 35.60 -14.55 -6.19
C ARG A 630 35.85 -13.67 -7.40
N ALA A 631 36.85 -14.01 -8.20
CA ALA A 631 37.11 -13.30 -9.45
C ALA A 631 36.11 -13.74 -10.53
N VAL A 632 35.35 -12.80 -11.09
CA VAL A 632 34.40 -13.05 -12.19
C VAL A 632 35.00 -12.49 -13.48
N ASN A 633 35.05 -13.29 -14.55
CA ASN A 633 35.48 -12.85 -15.88
C ASN A 633 34.47 -13.30 -16.96
N VAL A 634 34.69 -12.86 -18.20
CA VAL A 634 33.80 -13.10 -19.35
C VAL A 634 33.68 -14.58 -19.77
N VAL A 635 34.55 -15.47 -19.25
CA VAL A 635 34.62 -16.88 -19.66
C VAL A 635 33.97 -17.80 -18.63
N ASN A 636 34.23 -17.59 -17.33
CA ASN A 636 33.52 -18.18 -16.19
C ASN A 636 34.14 -17.66 -14.88
N PRO A 637 33.38 -17.62 -13.77
CA PRO A 637 33.88 -17.19 -12.48
C PRO A 637 34.87 -18.21 -11.86
N GLY A 638 36.03 -17.74 -11.40
CA GLY A 638 37.11 -18.55 -10.81
C GLY A 638 36.74 -19.14 -9.44
N LYS A 639 37.60 -19.96 -8.82
CA LYS A 639 37.33 -20.46 -7.46
C LYS A 639 37.40 -19.32 -6.43
N PRO A 640 36.57 -19.35 -5.37
CA PRO A 640 36.69 -18.41 -4.25
C PRO A 640 38.08 -18.48 -3.61
N ASN A 641 38.55 -17.36 -3.06
CA ASN A 641 39.72 -17.37 -2.20
C ASN A 641 39.39 -18.01 -0.82
N LYS A 642 40.42 -18.21 0.00
CA LYS A 642 40.22 -18.60 1.39
C LYS A 642 39.49 -17.50 2.16
N PRO A 643 38.59 -17.85 3.10
CA PRO A 643 37.93 -16.87 3.95
C PRO A 643 38.94 -16.03 4.73
N THR A 644 38.59 -14.76 4.96
CA THR A 644 39.31 -13.86 5.86
C THR A 644 39.30 -14.40 7.29
N ASP A 645 40.10 -13.77 8.18
CA ASP A 645 39.86 -13.90 9.61
C ASP A 645 38.45 -13.43 9.97
N THR A 646 37.92 -13.95 11.09
CA THR A 646 36.59 -13.60 11.60
C THR A 646 36.51 -12.11 11.94
N ILE A 647 35.47 -11.43 11.44
CA ILE A 647 35.21 -10.02 11.68
C ILE A 647 33.92 -9.86 12.47
N THR A 648 33.96 -9.09 13.55
CA THR A 648 32.77 -8.78 14.35
C THR A 648 32.05 -7.56 13.81
N VAL A 649 30.76 -7.68 13.50
CA VAL A 649 29.89 -6.58 13.07
C VAL A 649 29.66 -5.62 14.24
N GLN A 650 29.88 -4.32 14.02
CA GLN A 650 29.66 -3.25 15.01
C GLN A 650 28.98 -2.05 14.37
N ASP A 651 28.06 -1.42 15.09
CA ASP A 651 27.41 -0.18 14.65
C ASP A 651 28.41 1.00 14.70
N GLN A 652 28.42 1.83 13.64
CA GLN A 652 29.32 2.98 13.51
C GLN A 652 28.55 4.21 12.99
N PRO A 653 27.69 4.83 13.82
CA PRO A 653 26.78 5.91 13.40
C PRO A 653 27.47 7.19 12.93
N GLU A 654 28.76 7.38 13.21
CA GLU A 654 29.51 8.59 12.84
C GLU A 654 30.25 8.51 11.49
N LYS A 655 30.14 7.41 10.73
CA LYS A 655 30.89 7.22 9.48
C LYS A 655 29.99 7.08 8.25
N SER A 656 30.45 7.63 7.13
CA SER A 656 29.80 7.57 5.81
C SER A 656 29.56 6.12 5.35
N SER A 657 28.36 5.88 4.82
CA SER A 657 27.80 4.58 4.46
C SER A 657 28.14 4.07 3.06
N SER A 658 29.11 4.70 2.37
CA SER A 658 29.54 4.29 1.03
C SER A 658 30.95 3.68 1.06
N PRO A 659 31.16 2.43 0.61
CA PRO A 659 32.50 1.94 0.37
C PRO A 659 33.16 2.75 -0.76
N ASP A 660 34.41 3.17 -0.58
CA ASP A 660 35.16 3.91 -1.59
C ASP A 660 35.74 2.95 -2.64
N PHE A 661 34.88 2.48 -3.55
CA PHE A 661 35.29 1.59 -4.64
C PHE A 661 36.16 2.29 -5.69
N TYR A 662 36.27 3.63 -5.67
CA TYR A 662 37.06 4.41 -6.63
C TYR A 662 38.58 4.32 -6.37
N ALA A 663 39.01 3.73 -5.25
CA ALA A 663 40.42 3.49 -4.96
C ALA A 663 41.03 2.29 -5.71
N ILE A 664 40.21 1.43 -6.34
CA ILE A 664 40.68 0.25 -7.06
C ILE A 664 41.09 0.64 -8.48
N LYS A 665 42.40 0.75 -8.73
CA LYS A 665 42.96 1.00 -10.07
C LYS A 665 42.88 -0.25 -10.94
N ASP A 666 42.76 -0.07 -12.27
CA ASP A 666 42.85 -1.14 -13.28
C ASP A 666 44.06 -2.06 -13.03
N ILE A 667 43.80 -3.35 -12.82
CA ILE A 667 44.85 -4.36 -12.59
C ILE A 667 45.07 -5.14 -13.88
N ARG A 668 46.28 -5.07 -14.46
CA ARG A 668 46.69 -5.89 -15.62
C ARG A 668 47.55 -7.05 -15.15
N VAL A 669 47.05 -8.28 -15.29
CA VAL A 669 47.78 -9.52 -14.95
C VAL A 669 47.93 -10.38 -16.20
N ARG A 670 49.06 -11.08 -16.32
CA ARG A 670 49.28 -12.05 -17.41
C ARG A 670 48.54 -13.36 -17.11
N VAL A 671 47.92 -13.94 -18.14
CA VAL A 671 47.23 -15.25 -18.06
C VAL A 671 48.16 -16.30 -17.41
N GLY A 672 47.67 -16.97 -16.36
CA GLY A 672 48.37 -18.04 -15.66
C GLY A 672 49.35 -17.59 -14.56
N LYS A 673 49.35 -16.31 -14.17
CA LYS A 673 50.11 -15.83 -13.01
C LYS A 673 49.20 -15.47 -11.84
N ASP A 674 49.59 -15.92 -10.65
CA ASP A 674 48.97 -15.49 -9.40
C ASP A 674 49.19 -13.98 -9.19
N PHE A 675 48.19 -13.34 -8.59
CA PHE A 675 48.26 -11.95 -8.16
C PHE A 675 47.47 -11.79 -6.87
N GLU A 676 47.81 -10.77 -6.09
CA GLU A 676 47.20 -10.49 -4.80
C GLU A 676 46.56 -9.10 -4.85
N ILE A 677 45.30 -8.98 -4.42
CA ILE A 677 44.60 -7.70 -4.28
C ILE A 677 44.31 -7.48 -2.80
N HIS A 678 44.79 -6.36 -2.26
CA HIS A 678 44.40 -5.89 -0.93
C HIS A 678 43.22 -4.92 -1.10
N ILE A 679 42.01 -5.40 -0.83
CA ILE A 679 40.79 -4.58 -0.85
C ILE A 679 40.50 -4.13 0.58
N HIS A 680 40.65 -2.84 0.84
CA HIS A 680 40.14 -2.23 2.07
C HIS A 680 38.64 -2.00 1.92
N TYR A 681 37.79 -2.85 2.50
CA TYR A 681 36.35 -2.61 2.54
C TYR A 681 35.89 -2.19 3.93
N LYS A 682 34.83 -1.38 3.95
CA LYS A 682 34.03 -1.03 5.12
C LYS A 682 32.57 -1.22 4.72
N ALA A 683 31.83 -2.03 5.47
CA ALA A 683 30.40 -2.21 5.27
C ALA A 683 29.67 -1.66 6.51
N THR A 684 28.62 -0.88 6.28
CA THR A 684 27.69 -0.37 7.31
C THR A 684 26.30 -0.86 6.96
N SER A 685 25.52 -1.37 7.92
CA SER A 685 24.12 -1.70 7.68
C SER A 685 23.31 -0.43 7.42
N LYS A 686 22.34 -0.50 6.51
CA LYS A 686 21.30 0.53 6.38
C LYS A 686 20.29 0.27 7.50
N ALA A 687 20.30 1.11 8.52
CA ALA A 687 19.40 1.00 9.67
C ALA A 687 17.92 0.89 9.27
N GLN A 688 17.23 -0.11 9.82
CA GLN A 688 15.88 0.05 10.39
C GLN A 688 15.51 -1.14 11.31
N ARG A 689 15.83 -1.03 12.61
CA ARG A 689 15.08 -1.71 13.68
C ARG A 689 14.55 -0.65 14.64
N ILE A 690 13.23 -0.46 14.64
CA ILE A 690 12.53 0.13 15.77
C ILE A 690 12.39 -1.01 16.79
N MET A 691 13.29 -1.03 17.77
CA MET A 691 13.11 -1.82 18.99
C MET A 691 12.17 -1.03 19.91
N ILE A 692 10.94 -1.52 20.09
CA ILE A 692 10.10 -1.09 21.21
C ILE A 692 10.45 -2.01 22.39
N ASN A 693 10.90 -1.39 23.49
CA ASN A 693 11.29 -2.05 24.74
C ASN A 693 10.21 -2.94 25.35
#